data_AF-A0A954PN96-F1
#
_entry.id   AF-A0A954PN96-F1
#
_cell.length_a   1.000
_cell.length_b   1.000
_cell.length_c   1.000
_cell.angle_alpha   90.00
_cell.angle_beta   90.00
_cell.angle_gamma   90.00
#
_symmetry.space_group_name_H-M   'P 1'
#
loop_
_entity.id
_entity.type
_entity.pdbx_description
1 polymer ?
#
loop_
_entity_poly.entity_id
_entity_poly.type
_entity_poly.pdbx_seq_one_letter_code
_entity_poly.pdbx_strand_id
1 'polypeptide(L)'
;MKLPIALLAVCSLTISCMAPARGQAAESVTLDAATRQQCLAVLREGLSGDDFWPAIHAAEGLTLGGYGQEVIRALQPRLASEDDDQRRCGIARELVRAGEQGYVATMLDILAGADPHGHIHAAESLYKVVHIGDGLALRNAFRQDEDRRLKLMAAAALGRCGNPQAMEFLRASVESPDAEVLRIAAWILGRIGDSSDISRLKKQLPRCTEELLTAYVQHSLAALGDADGLQALRDNLTASDPAVRTYAATFAGDARATDVAPILISLLADPHPDAAYRAAQSLLVLAAPPTADPRQDISQLTFYATEKNPRYTEGSIVALHDGSLLFAVTEFQNDDSDFAQAQIIGRTSTDGGRSWSTPRVLQENTGGMNVMSVTLRRLSNGALAMFYLQKNSHSDLRLWVRFSNDEAASFGEPVQVTNNDGYHVVNNDRVIQLSSGRLLVPAASSADVQKSNHFVSHCYYSDDLGATWQQGRGQVDADKRGAMEPEVVELKDGRVMMIIRTQLGFIGKSYSDDGGETWGKMTSLGVQAPEAPATLRRIPATGDLLLVWNNTYNAGTGHGGTRTPLTAAISRDEGATWQVVGNLESNPQRTFAYTSLTFVGQRAVMSYWESGEPNGRYHCRFRSLPVSWFYRTPSGPDDSQTSANRKE
;
A
#
# COMPACT_ATOMS: atom_id res chain seq x y z
N MET A 1 -5.48 39.28 62.24
CA MET A 1 -6.43 38.84 63.29
C MET A 1 -7.19 37.63 62.76
N LYS A 2 -6.93 36.45 63.35
CA LYS A 2 -7.68 35.16 63.36
C LYS A 2 -8.26 34.55 62.05
N LEU A 3 -7.71 33.38 61.68
CA LEU A 3 -8.37 32.19 61.06
C LEU A 3 -9.20 31.42 62.14
N PRO A 4 -9.89 30.25 61.93
CA PRO A 4 -10.06 29.32 60.76
C PRO A 4 -11.49 28.64 60.61
N ILE A 5 -11.57 27.52 59.84
CA ILE A 5 -12.43 26.28 59.93
C ILE A 5 -13.44 26.11 58.75
N ALA A 6 -13.27 25.20 57.75
CA ALA A 6 -13.44 23.71 57.66
C ALA A 6 -14.89 23.23 58.04
N LEU A 7 -15.62 22.26 57.44
CA LEU A 7 -15.33 21.02 56.71
C LEU A 7 -16.68 20.47 56.12
N LEU A 8 -16.58 19.66 55.06
CA LEU A 8 -17.50 18.67 54.42
C LEU A 8 -18.91 18.36 55.00
N ALA A 9 -19.90 18.19 54.10
CA ALA A 9 -20.81 17.03 54.07
C ALA A 9 -21.64 16.87 52.77
N VAL A 10 -21.43 15.74 52.08
CA VAL A 10 -22.44 14.75 51.60
C VAL A 10 -23.65 15.23 50.77
N CYS A 11 -23.71 14.81 49.50
CA CYS A 11 -24.96 14.56 48.79
C CYS A 11 -24.87 13.26 47.98
N SER A 12 -25.76 12.32 48.29
CA SER A 12 -25.89 10.99 47.73
C SER A 12 -26.88 10.98 46.55
N LEU A 13 -26.55 10.16 45.54
CA LEU A 13 -27.40 9.28 44.73
C LEU A 13 -28.72 9.84 44.12
N THR A 14 -28.77 9.89 42.79
CA THR A 14 -29.74 9.10 42.01
C THR A 14 -29.08 8.57 40.74
N ILE A 15 -28.70 7.30 40.76
CA ILE A 15 -28.35 6.52 39.57
C ILE A 15 -29.68 6.14 38.91
N SER A 16 -29.99 6.76 37.78
CA SER A 16 -31.05 6.26 36.91
C SER A 16 -30.41 5.21 35.99
N CYS A 17 -30.68 3.94 36.30
CA CYS A 17 -30.35 2.81 35.46
C CYS A 17 -31.05 2.95 34.10
N MET A 18 -30.37 3.48 33.10
CA MET A 18 -30.71 3.19 31.71
C MET A 18 -30.15 1.80 31.38
N ALA A 19 -31.05 0.85 31.16
CA ALA A 19 -30.74 -0.44 30.60
C ALA A 19 -29.97 -0.25 29.28
N PRO A 20 -28.89 -1.01 29.02
CA PRO A 20 -28.28 -1.00 27.71
C PRO A 20 -29.29 -1.54 26.69
N ALA A 21 -29.60 -0.71 25.70
CA ALA A 21 -30.29 -1.12 24.49
C ALA A 21 -29.52 -2.28 23.82
N ARG A 22 -30.26 -3.26 23.29
CA ARG A 22 -29.84 -4.42 22.47
C ARG A 22 -28.32 -4.60 22.30
N GLY A 23 -27.80 -5.66 22.92
CA GLY A 23 -26.38 -6.00 22.97
C GLY A 23 -25.68 -5.92 21.62
N GLN A 24 -24.75 -4.98 21.50
CA GLN A 24 -23.66 -5.10 20.54
C GLN A 24 -22.82 -6.30 20.97
N ALA A 25 -22.60 -7.26 20.06
CA ALA A 25 -21.64 -8.32 20.28
C ALA A 25 -20.28 -7.71 20.63
N ALA A 26 -19.56 -8.35 21.56
CA ALA A 26 -18.22 -7.87 21.93
C ALA A 26 -17.32 -7.82 20.69
N GLU A 27 -16.56 -6.73 20.52
CA GLU A 27 -15.67 -6.55 19.36
C GLU A 27 -14.51 -7.56 19.34
N SER A 28 -14.19 -8.18 20.49
CA SER A 28 -13.17 -9.21 20.64
C SER A 28 -13.55 -10.23 21.72
N VAL A 29 -12.92 -11.41 21.68
CA VAL A 29 -13.09 -12.49 22.66
C VAL A 29 -11.97 -12.43 23.69
N THR A 30 -12.31 -12.50 24.99
CA THR A 30 -11.31 -12.70 26.04
C THR A 30 -11.03 -14.18 26.20
N LEU A 31 -9.81 -14.63 25.87
CA LEU A 31 -9.35 -15.98 26.16
C LEU A 31 -8.61 -16.01 27.49
N ASP A 32 -8.99 -16.95 28.37
CA ASP A 32 -8.16 -17.23 29.54
C ASP A 32 -6.81 -17.87 29.15
N ALA A 33 -5.87 -17.88 30.09
CA ALA A 33 -4.52 -18.38 29.84
C ALA A 33 -4.50 -19.86 29.45
N ALA A 34 -5.39 -20.69 30.02
CA ALA A 34 -5.46 -22.12 29.76
C ALA A 34 -5.95 -22.40 28.34
N THR A 35 -7.02 -21.75 27.92
CA THR A 35 -7.59 -21.85 26.56
C THR A 35 -6.60 -21.35 25.53
N ARG A 36 -5.92 -20.22 25.79
CA ARG A 36 -4.87 -19.71 24.91
C ARG A 36 -3.71 -20.71 24.79
N GLN A 37 -3.27 -21.32 25.89
CA GLN A 37 -2.25 -22.36 25.86
C GLN A 37 -2.70 -23.59 25.07
N GLN A 38 -3.95 -24.01 25.21
CA GLN A 38 -4.52 -25.12 24.45
C GLN A 38 -4.53 -24.83 22.94
N CYS A 39 -4.95 -23.63 22.53
CA CYS A 39 -4.88 -23.20 21.12
C CYS A 39 -3.46 -23.33 20.57
N LEU A 40 -2.45 -22.85 21.33
CA LEU A 40 -1.06 -22.92 20.91
C LEU A 40 -0.50 -24.34 20.90
N ALA A 41 -0.92 -25.20 21.82
CA ALA A 41 -0.51 -26.60 21.85
C ALA A 41 -1.01 -27.34 20.61
N VAL A 42 -2.30 -27.19 20.29
CA VAL A 42 -2.93 -27.80 19.10
C VAL A 42 -2.25 -27.33 17.81
N LEU A 43 -1.94 -26.03 17.69
CA LEU A 43 -1.25 -25.52 16.50
C LEU A 43 0.23 -25.96 16.42
N ARG A 44 0.95 -26.05 17.54
CA ARG A 44 2.35 -26.54 17.54
C ARG A 44 2.43 -28.03 17.19
N GLU A 45 1.47 -28.81 17.66
CA GLU A 45 1.31 -30.22 17.26
C GLU A 45 1.08 -30.31 15.75
N GLY A 46 0.13 -29.53 15.21
CA GLY A 46 -0.16 -29.50 13.78
C GLY A 46 1.05 -29.09 12.92
N LEU A 47 1.79 -28.06 13.32
CA LEU A 47 2.99 -27.60 12.62
C LEU A 47 4.09 -28.69 12.54
N SER A 48 4.15 -29.54 13.57
CA SER A 48 5.13 -30.62 13.69
C SER A 48 4.65 -31.94 13.06
N GLY A 49 3.41 -32.00 12.58
CA GLY A 49 2.82 -33.19 11.98
C GLY A 49 3.34 -33.49 10.57
N ASP A 50 3.12 -34.73 10.12
CA ASP A 50 3.57 -35.23 8.83
C ASP A 50 2.71 -34.72 7.65
N ASP A 51 1.43 -34.41 7.91
CA ASP A 51 0.52 -33.94 6.88
C ASP A 51 0.81 -32.49 6.48
N PHE A 52 1.13 -32.30 5.20
CA PHE A 52 1.61 -31.01 4.69
C PHE A 52 0.60 -29.87 4.89
N TRP A 53 -0.62 -29.98 4.36
CA TRP A 53 -1.59 -28.88 4.39
C TRP A 53 -2.08 -28.53 5.81
N PRO A 54 -2.39 -29.50 6.68
CA PRO A 54 -2.69 -29.21 8.08
C PRO A 54 -1.53 -28.52 8.81
N ALA A 55 -0.27 -28.88 8.54
CA ALA A 55 0.89 -28.17 9.09
C ALA A 55 0.96 -26.71 8.62
N ILE A 56 0.63 -26.43 7.35
CA ILE A 56 0.55 -25.06 6.82
C ILE A 56 -0.63 -24.28 7.46
N HIS A 57 -1.79 -24.91 7.70
CA HIS A 57 -2.91 -24.28 8.41
C HIS A 57 -2.55 -23.94 9.86
N ALA A 58 -1.80 -24.83 10.53
CA ALA A 58 -1.31 -24.60 11.87
C ALA A 58 -0.28 -23.46 11.94
N ALA A 59 0.61 -23.37 10.93
CA ALA A 59 1.53 -22.25 10.76
C ALA A 59 0.80 -20.91 10.59
N GLU A 60 -0.28 -20.88 9.79
CA GLU A 60 -1.15 -19.72 9.66
C GLU A 60 -1.72 -19.28 11.02
N GLY A 61 -2.27 -20.22 11.79
CA GLY A 61 -2.80 -19.95 13.12
C GLY A 61 -1.75 -19.40 14.10
N LEU A 62 -0.54 -19.96 14.11
CA LEU A 62 0.56 -19.49 14.95
C LEU A 62 1.00 -18.07 14.58
N THR A 63 1.10 -17.80 13.28
CA THR A 63 1.48 -16.47 12.79
C THR A 63 0.47 -15.41 13.19
N LEU A 64 -0.83 -15.69 12.98
CA LEU A 64 -1.92 -14.81 13.41
C LEU A 64 -1.98 -14.65 14.94
N GLY A 65 -1.50 -15.65 15.69
CA GLY A 65 -1.33 -15.60 17.14
C GLY A 65 -0.11 -14.81 17.65
N GLY A 66 0.73 -14.26 16.76
CA GLY A 66 1.94 -13.52 17.11
C GLY A 66 3.21 -14.36 17.24
N TYR A 67 3.21 -15.61 16.76
CA TYR A 67 4.32 -16.56 16.87
C TYR A 67 5.05 -16.78 15.52
N GLY A 68 5.10 -15.76 14.66
CA GLY A 68 5.74 -15.85 13.33
C GLY A 68 7.19 -16.33 13.37
N GLN A 69 7.97 -15.96 14.40
CA GLN A 69 9.36 -16.42 14.55
C GLN A 69 9.47 -17.94 14.81
N GLU A 70 8.46 -18.57 15.42
CA GLU A 70 8.41 -20.04 15.50
C GLU A 70 8.16 -20.66 14.13
N VAL A 71 7.24 -20.06 13.35
CA VAL A 71 6.90 -20.50 12.00
C VAL A 71 8.09 -20.37 11.04
N ILE A 72 8.83 -19.26 11.08
CA ILE A 72 10.04 -19.06 10.27
C ILE A 72 11.05 -20.17 10.53
N ARG A 73 11.37 -20.44 11.80
CA ARG A 73 12.33 -21.49 12.17
C ARG A 73 11.91 -22.89 11.70
N ALA A 74 10.62 -23.19 11.72
CA ALA A 74 10.10 -24.49 11.30
C ALA A 74 10.04 -24.65 9.78
N LEU A 75 9.65 -23.59 9.05
CA LEU A 75 9.32 -23.70 7.62
C LEU A 75 10.46 -23.30 6.68
N GLN A 76 11.35 -22.40 7.09
CA GLN A 76 12.45 -21.94 6.23
C GLN A 76 13.37 -23.08 5.74
N PRO A 77 13.80 -24.04 6.59
CA PRO A 77 14.59 -25.18 6.12
C PRO A 77 13.82 -26.08 5.15
N ARG A 78 12.50 -26.21 5.33
CA ARG A 78 11.64 -27.05 4.49
C ARG A 78 11.50 -26.49 3.08
N LEU A 79 11.41 -25.17 2.93
CA LEU A 79 11.33 -24.55 1.61
C LEU A 79 12.57 -24.82 0.75
N ALA A 80 13.75 -24.86 1.38
CA ALA A 80 15.01 -25.09 0.69
C ALA A 80 15.15 -26.50 0.09
N SER A 81 14.37 -27.47 0.59
CA SER A 81 14.38 -28.87 0.14
C SER A 81 13.07 -29.31 -0.52
N GLU A 82 12.13 -28.39 -0.76
CA GLU A 82 10.82 -28.70 -1.35
C GLU A 82 10.83 -28.35 -2.84
N ASP A 83 10.49 -29.33 -3.66
CA ASP A 83 10.50 -29.23 -5.13
C ASP A 83 9.08 -29.10 -5.71
N ASP A 84 8.04 -29.46 -4.95
CA ASP A 84 6.66 -29.30 -5.42
C ASP A 84 6.19 -27.85 -5.31
N ASP A 85 5.91 -27.22 -6.45
CA ASP A 85 5.56 -25.80 -6.50
C ASP A 85 4.31 -25.42 -5.69
N GLN A 86 3.33 -26.32 -5.53
CA GLN A 86 2.16 -26.04 -4.71
C GLN A 86 2.55 -25.95 -3.23
N ARG A 87 3.40 -26.89 -2.77
CA ARG A 87 3.96 -26.88 -1.41
C ARG A 87 4.90 -25.72 -1.18
N ARG A 88 5.75 -25.38 -2.15
CA ARG A 88 6.62 -24.19 -2.11
C ARG A 88 5.78 -22.92 -1.94
N CYS A 89 4.68 -22.77 -2.68
CA CYS A 89 3.74 -21.66 -2.51
C CYS A 89 3.09 -21.64 -1.12
N GLY A 90 2.73 -22.81 -0.57
CA GLY A 90 2.17 -22.93 0.77
C GLY A 90 3.14 -22.47 1.86
N ILE A 91 4.40 -22.91 1.79
CA ILE A 91 5.45 -22.52 2.74
C ILE A 91 5.80 -21.03 2.58
N ALA A 92 6.07 -20.57 1.36
CA ALA A 92 6.43 -19.18 1.06
C ALA A 92 5.36 -18.21 1.58
N ARG A 93 4.08 -18.55 1.41
CA ARG A 93 2.96 -17.76 1.95
C ARG A 93 3.07 -17.53 3.45
N GLU A 94 3.30 -18.59 4.23
CA GLU A 94 3.35 -18.48 5.69
C GLU A 94 4.63 -17.78 6.16
N LEU A 95 5.75 -17.94 5.46
CA LEU A 95 6.96 -17.16 5.71
C LEU A 95 6.72 -15.66 5.47
N VAL A 96 6.04 -15.28 4.38
CA VAL A 96 5.64 -13.90 4.11
C VAL A 96 4.73 -13.36 5.22
N ARG A 97 3.74 -14.14 5.66
CA ARG A 97 2.86 -13.74 6.78
C ARG A 97 3.62 -13.55 8.09
N ALA A 98 4.68 -14.34 8.30
CA ALA A 98 5.53 -14.26 9.47
C ALA A 98 6.53 -13.09 9.44
N GLY A 99 6.61 -12.36 8.32
CA GLY A 99 7.44 -11.14 8.16
C GLY A 99 8.53 -11.25 7.09
N GLU A 100 8.74 -12.43 6.48
CA GLU A 100 9.79 -12.65 5.50
C GLU A 100 9.30 -12.32 4.07
N GLN A 101 9.14 -11.02 3.76
CA GLN A 101 8.57 -10.56 2.49
C GLN A 101 9.37 -10.98 1.24
N GLY A 102 10.66 -11.31 1.40
CA GLY A 102 11.49 -11.80 0.29
C GLY A 102 10.91 -13.04 -0.41
N TYR A 103 10.15 -13.88 0.30
CA TYR A 103 9.54 -15.08 -0.27
C TYR A 103 8.30 -14.81 -1.15
N VAL A 104 7.89 -13.55 -1.30
CA VAL A 104 6.92 -13.17 -2.34
C VAL A 104 7.48 -13.50 -3.73
N ALA A 105 8.78 -13.32 -3.93
CA ALA A 105 9.44 -13.64 -5.20
C ALA A 105 9.19 -15.09 -5.62
N THR A 106 9.29 -16.04 -4.69
CA THR A 106 9.00 -17.46 -4.95
C THR A 106 7.62 -17.68 -5.57
N MET A 107 6.58 -17.01 -5.05
CA MET A 107 5.22 -17.16 -5.56
C MET A 107 5.03 -16.45 -6.91
N LEU A 108 5.66 -15.29 -7.12
CA LEU A 108 5.60 -14.58 -8.40
C LEU A 108 6.35 -15.33 -9.50
N ASP A 109 7.51 -15.90 -9.19
CA ASP A 109 8.32 -16.70 -10.11
C ASP A 109 7.60 -17.97 -10.53
N ILE A 110 6.97 -18.67 -9.58
CA ILE A 110 6.13 -19.84 -9.89
C ILE A 110 4.96 -19.42 -10.78
N LEU A 111 4.25 -18.33 -10.48
CA LEU A 111 3.11 -17.87 -11.30
C LEU A 111 3.51 -17.41 -12.72
N ALA A 112 4.73 -16.89 -12.87
CA ALA A 112 5.27 -16.43 -14.15
C ALA A 112 5.98 -17.55 -14.93
N GLY A 113 6.17 -18.72 -14.31
CA GLY A 113 6.87 -19.87 -14.86
C GLY A 113 6.14 -20.50 -16.06
N ALA A 114 6.85 -21.38 -16.76
CA ALA A 114 6.27 -22.14 -17.87
C ALA A 114 5.46 -23.35 -17.38
N ASP A 115 5.72 -23.86 -16.18
CA ASP A 115 5.03 -25.02 -15.60
C ASP A 115 3.75 -24.59 -14.86
N PRO A 116 2.55 -24.96 -15.37
CA PRO A 116 1.29 -24.54 -14.76
C PRO A 116 1.00 -25.20 -13.40
N HIS A 117 1.74 -26.25 -12.99
CA HIS A 117 1.45 -27.06 -11.80
C HIS A 117 1.26 -26.22 -10.52
N GLY A 118 2.06 -25.16 -10.35
CA GLY A 118 2.02 -24.27 -9.18
C GLY A 118 1.11 -23.04 -9.31
N HIS A 119 0.62 -22.70 -10.51
CA HIS A 119 0.07 -21.37 -10.79
C HIS A 119 -1.16 -21.00 -9.94
N ILE A 120 -2.10 -21.94 -9.75
CA ILE A 120 -3.31 -21.70 -8.94
C ILE A 120 -2.93 -21.38 -7.50
N HIS A 121 -2.04 -22.19 -6.90
CA HIS A 121 -1.59 -22.01 -5.53
C HIS A 121 -0.77 -20.73 -5.36
N ALA A 122 0.04 -20.36 -6.34
CA ALA A 122 0.76 -19.10 -6.34
C ALA A 122 -0.21 -17.90 -6.31
N ALA A 123 -1.20 -17.88 -7.20
CA ALA A 123 -2.21 -16.82 -7.25
C ALA A 123 -3.06 -16.74 -5.95
N GLU A 124 -3.47 -17.89 -5.41
CA GLU A 124 -4.18 -17.97 -4.13
C GLU A 124 -3.32 -17.45 -2.97
N SER A 125 -2.04 -17.82 -2.94
CA SER A 125 -1.13 -17.40 -1.88
C SER A 125 -0.85 -15.90 -1.92
N LEU A 126 -0.65 -15.31 -3.11
CA LEU A 126 -0.53 -13.86 -3.32
C LEU A 126 -1.78 -13.11 -2.85
N TYR A 127 -2.97 -13.66 -3.13
CA TYR A 127 -4.24 -13.15 -2.60
C TYR A 127 -4.28 -13.17 -1.07
N LYS A 128 -3.83 -14.26 -0.44
CA LYS A 128 -3.85 -14.45 1.02
C LYS A 128 -2.85 -13.56 1.78
N VAL A 129 -1.77 -13.11 1.15
CA VAL A 129 -0.78 -12.17 1.73
C VAL A 129 -0.99 -10.72 1.30
N VAL A 130 -1.94 -10.45 0.41
CA VAL A 130 -2.24 -9.09 -0.11
C VAL A 130 -1.01 -8.45 -0.76
N HIS A 131 -0.22 -9.26 -1.47
CA HIS A 131 0.99 -8.80 -2.15
C HIS A 131 1.00 -9.29 -3.58
N ILE A 132 1.05 -8.37 -4.54
CA ILE A 132 0.93 -8.67 -5.97
C ILE A 132 2.17 -8.30 -6.79
N GLY A 133 3.22 -7.78 -6.15
CA GLY A 133 4.41 -7.27 -6.84
C GLY A 133 4.05 -6.08 -7.74
N ASP A 134 4.56 -6.08 -8.97
CA ASP A 134 4.15 -5.14 -10.03
C ASP A 134 2.78 -5.49 -10.65
N GLY A 135 2.18 -6.60 -10.23
CA GLY A 135 0.91 -7.16 -10.69
C GLY A 135 0.93 -7.79 -12.08
N LEU A 136 2.06 -7.84 -12.79
CA LEU A 136 2.11 -8.31 -14.18
C LEU A 136 1.72 -9.79 -14.29
N ALA A 137 2.32 -10.65 -13.47
CA ALA A 137 2.04 -12.09 -13.47
C ALA A 137 0.54 -12.37 -13.23
N LEU A 138 -0.07 -11.70 -12.24
CA LEU A 138 -1.50 -11.84 -11.95
C LEU A 138 -2.39 -11.27 -13.05
N ARG A 139 -2.04 -10.13 -13.65
CA ARG A 139 -2.79 -9.59 -14.80
C ARG A 139 -2.69 -10.50 -16.02
N ASN A 140 -1.59 -11.22 -16.21
CA ASN A 140 -1.46 -12.24 -17.27
C ASN A 140 -2.37 -13.43 -16.97
N ALA A 141 -2.30 -13.97 -15.75
CA ALA A 141 -3.15 -15.07 -15.29
C ALA A 141 -4.66 -14.73 -15.32
N PHE A 142 -5.04 -13.47 -15.14
CA PHE A 142 -6.43 -13.03 -15.23
C PHE A 142 -6.93 -12.90 -16.69
N ARG A 143 -6.04 -12.59 -17.65
CA ARG A 143 -6.41 -12.39 -19.05
C ARG A 143 -6.64 -13.69 -19.82
N GLN A 144 -6.00 -14.77 -19.43
CA GLN A 144 -6.19 -16.08 -20.06
C GLN A 144 -7.57 -16.67 -19.73
N ASP A 145 -8.00 -17.66 -20.51
CA ASP A 145 -9.30 -18.34 -20.37
C ASP A 145 -9.18 -19.87 -20.29
N GLU A 146 -7.96 -20.41 -20.31
CA GLU A 146 -7.70 -21.86 -20.36
C GLU A 146 -8.00 -22.51 -19.00
N ASP A 147 -7.56 -21.90 -17.91
CA ASP A 147 -7.82 -22.37 -16.55
C ASP A 147 -8.71 -21.40 -15.77
N ARG A 148 -9.97 -21.81 -15.56
CA ARG A 148 -10.97 -21.02 -14.84
C ARG A 148 -10.61 -20.80 -13.36
N ARG A 149 -9.97 -21.76 -12.70
CA ARG A 149 -9.58 -21.66 -11.29
C ARG A 149 -8.44 -20.67 -11.12
N LEU A 150 -7.43 -20.74 -12.00
CA LEU A 150 -6.34 -19.77 -12.03
C LEU A 150 -6.88 -18.35 -12.28
N LYS A 151 -7.80 -18.17 -13.24
CA LYS A 151 -8.44 -16.89 -13.50
C LYS A 151 -9.18 -16.34 -12.28
N LEU A 152 -9.92 -17.18 -11.55
CA LEU A 152 -10.61 -16.79 -10.30
C LEU A 152 -9.62 -16.36 -9.22
N MET A 153 -8.53 -17.10 -9.00
CA MET A 153 -7.51 -16.74 -8.00
C MET A 153 -6.77 -15.46 -8.37
N ALA A 154 -6.44 -15.29 -9.65
CA ALA A 154 -5.85 -14.05 -10.15
C ALA A 154 -6.79 -12.87 -9.95
N ALA A 155 -8.08 -13.04 -10.27
CA ALA A 155 -9.11 -12.04 -10.01
C ALA A 155 -9.26 -11.74 -8.50
N ALA A 156 -9.15 -12.75 -7.63
CA ALA A 156 -9.19 -12.56 -6.18
C ALA A 156 -8.07 -11.65 -5.69
N ALA A 157 -6.82 -11.91 -6.10
CA ALA A 157 -5.66 -11.11 -5.71
C ALA A 157 -5.77 -9.67 -6.24
N LEU A 158 -6.09 -9.50 -7.52
CA LEU A 158 -6.22 -8.18 -8.15
C LEU A 158 -7.41 -7.39 -7.57
N GLY A 159 -8.56 -8.06 -7.37
CA GLY A 159 -9.77 -7.47 -6.80
C GLY A 159 -9.54 -7.01 -5.36
N ARG A 160 -8.85 -7.81 -4.54
CA ARG A 160 -8.43 -7.43 -3.19
C ARG A 160 -7.56 -6.17 -3.18
N CYS A 161 -6.72 -5.99 -4.20
CA CYS A 161 -5.90 -4.81 -4.40
C CYS A 161 -6.61 -3.67 -5.17
N GLY A 162 -7.93 -3.75 -5.35
CA GLY A 162 -8.75 -2.66 -5.87
C GLY A 162 -8.96 -2.64 -7.39
N ASN A 163 -8.70 -3.74 -8.11
CA ASN A 163 -9.01 -3.84 -9.54
C ASN A 163 -10.54 -4.00 -9.76
N PRO A 164 -11.21 -3.03 -10.42
CA PRO A 164 -12.66 -3.07 -10.62
C PRO A 164 -13.12 -4.17 -11.59
N GLN A 165 -12.36 -4.47 -12.66
CA GLN A 165 -12.71 -5.51 -13.63
C GLN A 165 -12.61 -6.91 -13.01
N ALA A 166 -11.63 -7.12 -12.15
CA ALA A 166 -11.51 -8.36 -11.39
C ALA A 166 -12.70 -8.55 -10.43
N MET A 167 -13.13 -7.49 -9.74
CA MET A 167 -14.32 -7.54 -8.88
C MET A 167 -15.61 -7.80 -9.66
N GLU A 168 -15.77 -7.20 -10.85
CA GLU A 168 -16.90 -7.47 -11.74
C GLU A 168 -16.93 -8.94 -12.18
N PHE A 169 -15.78 -9.48 -12.58
CA PHE A 169 -15.65 -10.90 -12.94
C PHE A 169 -16.01 -11.84 -11.79
N LEU A 170 -15.55 -11.56 -10.56
CA LEU A 170 -15.86 -12.35 -9.38
C LEU A 170 -17.37 -12.34 -9.07
N ARG A 171 -18.01 -11.17 -9.16
CA ARG A 171 -19.46 -11.03 -8.98
C ARG A 171 -20.24 -11.80 -10.04
N ALA A 172 -19.82 -11.77 -11.30
CA ALA A 172 -20.43 -12.56 -12.36
C ALA A 172 -20.23 -14.08 -12.12
N SER A 173 -19.08 -14.48 -11.57
CA SER A 173 -18.73 -15.89 -11.34
C SER A 173 -19.63 -16.59 -10.31
N VAL A 174 -20.24 -15.85 -9.39
CA VAL A 174 -21.26 -16.38 -8.46
C VAL A 174 -22.52 -16.86 -9.19
N GLU A 175 -22.77 -16.44 -10.42
CA GLU A 175 -23.90 -16.92 -11.23
C GLU A 175 -23.57 -18.16 -12.06
N SER A 176 -22.32 -18.67 -11.98
CA SER A 176 -21.88 -19.84 -12.73
C SER A 176 -22.71 -21.09 -12.38
N PRO A 177 -23.12 -21.90 -13.37
CA PRO A 177 -23.75 -23.19 -13.12
C PRO A 177 -22.77 -24.23 -12.54
N ASP A 178 -21.46 -24.01 -12.71
CA ASP A 178 -20.41 -24.85 -12.13
C ASP A 178 -20.33 -24.62 -10.61
N ALA A 179 -20.55 -25.70 -9.86
CA ALA A 179 -20.56 -25.71 -8.40
C ALA A 179 -19.20 -25.30 -7.80
N GLU A 180 -18.08 -25.70 -8.40
CA GLU A 180 -16.75 -25.35 -7.91
C GLU A 180 -16.47 -23.86 -8.14
N VAL A 181 -16.82 -23.33 -9.31
CA VAL A 181 -16.71 -21.89 -9.60
C VAL A 181 -17.55 -21.06 -8.64
N LEU A 182 -18.81 -21.45 -8.41
CA LEU A 182 -19.67 -20.78 -7.44
C LEU A 182 -19.04 -20.81 -6.04
N ARG A 183 -18.57 -21.97 -5.58
CA ARG A 183 -17.97 -22.15 -4.25
C ARG A 183 -16.78 -21.20 -4.04
N ILE A 184 -15.87 -21.16 -5.02
CA ILE A 184 -14.67 -20.32 -4.99
C ILE A 184 -15.06 -18.84 -5.03
N ALA A 185 -15.95 -18.43 -5.94
CA ALA A 185 -16.38 -17.05 -6.06
C ALA A 185 -17.10 -16.54 -4.80
N ALA A 186 -17.95 -17.38 -4.20
CA ALA A 186 -18.60 -17.07 -2.93
C ALA A 186 -17.57 -16.85 -1.81
N TRP A 187 -16.62 -17.78 -1.65
CA TRP A 187 -15.53 -17.67 -0.68
C TRP A 187 -14.73 -16.38 -0.81
N ILE A 188 -14.39 -15.99 -2.05
CA ILE A 188 -13.68 -14.74 -2.33
C ILE A 188 -14.53 -13.54 -1.94
N LEU A 189 -15.78 -13.46 -2.42
CA LEU A 189 -16.66 -12.33 -2.12
C LEU A 189 -16.97 -12.21 -0.62
N GLY A 190 -17.07 -13.31 0.12
CA GLY A 190 -17.20 -13.27 1.57
C GLY A 190 -16.06 -12.54 2.27
N ARG A 191 -14.86 -12.53 1.67
CA ARG A 191 -13.64 -11.92 2.25
C ARG A 191 -13.31 -10.54 1.72
N ILE A 192 -13.63 -10.24 0.45
CA ILE A 192 -13.25 -8.96 -0.19
C ILE A 192 -14.41 -8.16 -0.77
N GLY A 193 -15.62 -8.74 -0.76
CA GLY A 193 -16.84 -8.07 -1.17
C GLY A 193 -17.36 -7.11 -0.10
N ASP A 194 -18.59 -6.64 -0.31
CA ASP A 194 -19.28 -5.78 0.63
C ASP A 194 -20.76 -6.17 0.77
N SER A 195 -21.50 -5.44 1.59
CA SER A 195 -22.91 -5.75 1.86
C SER A 195 -23.81 -5.74 0.61
N SER A 196 -23.39 -5.12 -0.49
CA SER A 196 -24.12 -5.19 -1.76
C SER A 196 -24.10 -6.59 -2.39
N ASP A 197 -23.13 -7.44 -2.02
CA ASP A 197 -22.98 -8.79 -2.56
C ASP A 197 -23.90 -9.83 -1.87
N ILE A 198 -24.50 -9.50 -0.71
CA ILE A 198 -25.39 -10.39 0.07
C ILE A 198 -26.57 -10.88 -0.78
N SER A 199 -27.27 -9.97 -1.45
CA SER A 199 -28.44 -10.31 -2.26
C SER A 199 -28.10 -11.25 -3.42
N ARG A 200 -26.90 -11.12 -3.98
CA ARG A 200 -26.41 -11.94 -5.09
C ARG A 200 -26.12 -13.38 -4.62
N LEU A 201 -25.51 -13.53 -3.45
CA LEU A 201 -25.20 -14.83 -2.85
C LEU A 201 -26.46 -15.55 -2.36
N LYS A 202 -27.40 -14.85 -1.69
CA LYS A 202 -28.67 -15.45 -1.24
C LYS A 202 -29.46 -16.10 -2.37
N LYS A 203 -29.47 -15.50 -3.57
CA LYS A 203 -30.13 -16.05 -4.76
C LYS A 203 -29.57 -17.40 -5.22
N GLN A 204 -28.34 -17.76 -4.81
CA GLN A 204 -27.72 -19.02 -5.20
C GLN A 204 -28.05 -20.18 -4.25
N LEU A 205 -28.49 -19.91 -3.01
CA LEU A 205 -28.80 -20.96 -2.03
C LEU A 205 -29.77 -22.03 -2.55
N PRO A 206 -30.88 -21.71 -3.26
CA PRO A 206 -31.85 -22.72 -3.70
C PRO A 206 -31.29 -23.76 -4.68
N ARG A 207 -30.17 -23.46 -5.36
CA ARG A 207 -29.50 -24.37 -6.30
C ARG A 207 -28.28 -25.08 -5.70
N CYS A 208 -27.93 -24.80 -4.45
CA CYS A 208 -26.85 -25.49 -3.76
C CYS A 208 -27.39 -26.84 -3.25
N THR A 209 -27.00 -27.94 -3.89
CA THR A 209 -27.46 -29.29 -3.53
C THR A 209 -26.46 -30.05 -2.65
N GLU A 210 -25.19 -29.67 -2.69
CA GLU A 210 -24.14 -30.25 -1.86
C GLU A 210 -24.04 -29.51 -0.53
N GLU A 211 -23.87 -30.25 0.57
CA GLU A 211 -23.78 -29.69 1.94
C GLU A 211 -22.63 -28.70 2.05
N LEU A 212 -21.44 -29.07 1.55
CA LEU A 212 -20.27 -28.22 1.60
C LEU A 212 -20.43 -26.93 0.77
N LEU A 213 -20.98 -27.02 -0.44
CA LEU A 213 -21.27 -25.83 -1.25
C LEU A 213 -22.24 -24.88 -0.54
N THR A 214 -23.31 -25.43 0.04
CA THR A 214 -24.30 -24.67 0.81
C THR A 214 -23.64 -23.95 1.97
N ALA A 215 -22.80 -24.66 2.74
CA ALA A 215 -22.05 -24.10 3.85
C ALA A 215 -21.14 -22.94 3.39
N TYR A 216 -20.42 -23.07 2.28
CA TYR A 216 -19.57 -22.00 1.75
C TYR A 216 -20.36 -20.72 1.42
N VAL A 217 -21.53 -20.85 0.79
CA VAL A 217 -22.38 -19.68 0.47
C VAL A 217 -22.90 -19.05 1.76
N GLN A 218 -23.37 -19.84 2.72
CA GLN A 218 -23.83 -19.38 4.03
C GLN A 218 -22.73 -18.69 4.85
N HIS A 219 -21.53 -19.27 4.90
CA HIS A 219 -20.41 -18.70 5.64
C HIS A 219 -19.90 -17.40 4.98
N SER A 220 -19.96 -17.31 3.65
CA SER A 220 -19.63 -16.08 2.93
C SER A 220 -20.65 -14.97 3.21
N LEU A 221 -21.94 -15.31 3.33
CA LEU A 221 -22.98 -14.40 3.80
C LEU A 221 -22.69 -13.93 5.24
N ALA A 222 -22.29 -14.83 6.12
CA ALA A 222 -21.89 -14.49 7.50
C ALA A 222 -20.76 -13.46 7.52
N ALA A 223 -19.71 -13.67 6.71
CA ALA A 223 -18.57 -12.75 6.61
C ALA A 223 -18.93 -11.37 6.05
N LEU A 224 -20.00 -11.27 5.25
CA LEU A 224 -20.56 -10.01 4.78
C LEU A 224 -21.53 -9.35 5.79
N GLY A 225 -21.75 -9.98 6.96
CA GLY A 225 -22.61 -9.46 8.02
C GLY A 225 -24.08 -9.86 7.91
N ASP A 226 -24.42 -10.90 7.13
CA ASP A 226 -25.79 -11.40 7.04
C ASP A 226 -26.19 -12.23 8.27
N ALA A 227 -27.35 -11.93 8.86
CA ALA A 227 -27.82 -12.58 10.08
C ALA A 227 -28.16 -14.07 9.89
N ASP A 228 -28.78 -14.44 8.75
CA ASP A 228 -29.10 -15.84 8.46
C ASP A 228 -27.81 -16.64 8.20
N GLY A 229 -26.85 -16.03 7.49
CA GLY A 229 -25.51 -16.57 7.31
C GLY A 229 -24.78 -16.83 8.64
N LEU A 230 -24.82 -15.87 9.58
CA LEU A 230 -24.22 -16.02 10.92
C LEU A 230 -24.88 -17.17 11.71
N GLN A 231 -26.19 -17.30 11.63
CA GLN A 231 -26.90 -18.41 12.28
C GLN A 231 -26.53 -19.76 11.65
N ALA A 232 -26.51 -19.85 10.32
CA ALA A 232 -26.08 -21.06 9.63
C ALA A 232 -24.62 -21.42 9.93
N LEU A 233 -23.73 -20.44 10.01
CA LEU A 233 -22.33 -20.65 10.42
C LEU A 233 -22.24 -21.24 11.83
N ARG A 234 -23.03 -20.74 12.78
CA ARG A 234 -23.11 -21.31 14.14
C ARG A 234 -23.55 -22.77 14.11
N ASP A 235 -24.56 -23.10 13.33
CA ASP A 235 -25.09 -24.46 13.23
C ASP A 235 -24.08 -25.41 12.55
N ASN A 236 -23.36 -24.92 11.54
CA ASN A 236 -22.36 -25.68 10.79
C ASN A 236 -21.10 -26.00 11.61
N LEU A 237 -20.82 -25.29 12.71
CA LEU A 237 -19.70 -25.61 13.61
C LEU A 237 -19.87 -26.97 14.31
N THR A 238 -21.08 -27.52 14.36
CA THR A 238 -21.36 -28.84 14.96
C THR A 238 -21.87 -29.85 13.93
N ALA A 239 -21.70 -29.57 12.64
CA ALA A 239 -22.10 -30.45 11.54
C ALA A 239 -21.42 -31.83 11.63
N SER A 240 -22.09 -32.87 11.13
CA SER A 240 -21.52 -34.22 11.14
C SER A 240 -20.31 -34.36 10.21
N ASP A 241 -20.33 -33.65 9.07
CA ASP A 241 -19.21 -33.60 8.12
C ASP A 241 -18.06 -32.74 8.68
N PRO A 242 -16.85 -33.32 8.89
CA PRO A 242 -15.68 -32.58 9.34
C PRO A 242 -15.27 -31.43 8.42
N ALA A 243 -15.49 -31.53 7.11
CA ALA A 243 -15.17 -30.46 6.17
C ALA A 243 -16.03 -29.23 6.43
N VAL A 244 -17.34 -29.42 6.65
CA VAL A 244 -18.28 -28.33 6.98
C VAL A 244 -17.87 -27.66 8.28
N ARG A 245 -17.55 -28.43 9.34
CA ARG A 245 -17.05 -27.87 10.62
C ARG A 245 -15.76 -27.07 10.44
N THR A 246 -14.80 -27.60 9.68
CA THR A 246 -13.50 -26.97 9.43
C THR A 246 -13.64 -25.59 8.76
N TYR A 247 -14.47 -25.49 7.72
CA TYR A 247 -14.71 -24.22 7.05
C TYR A 247 -15.60 -23.28 7.86
N ALA A 248 -16.58 -23.78 8.63
CA ALA A 248 -17.33 -22.97 9.58
C ALA A 248 -16.40 -22.33 10.61
N ALA A 249 -15.45 -23.10 11.16
CA ALA A 249 -14.45 -22.60 12.10
C ALA A 249 -13.56 -21.52 11.46
N THR A 250 -13.11 -21.71 10.22
CA THR A 250 -12.32 -20.71 9.49
C THR A 250 -13.10 -19.39 9.32
N PHE A 251 -14.33 -19.47 8.82
CA PHE A 251 -15.15 -18.30 8.57
C PHE A 251 -15.66 -17.61 9.84
N ALA A 252 -15.70 -18.30 10.98
CA ALA A 252 -16.01 -17.66 12.26
C ALA A 252 -15.02 -16.52 12.57
N GLY A 253 -13.73 -16.73 12.26
CA GLY A 253 -12.70 -15.70 12.35
C GLY A 253 -12.91 -14.57 11.34
N ASP A 254 -13.17 -14.90 10.08
CA ASP A 254 -13.40 -13.91 9.00
C ASP A 254 -14.63 -13.02 9.28
N ALA A 255 -15.72 -13.62 9.75
CA ALA A 255 -16.97 -12.96 10.09
C ALA A 255 -16.93 -12.22 11.43
N ARG A 256 -15.83 -12.33 12.18
CA ARG A 256 -15.70 -11.82 13.55
C ARG A 256 -16.86 -12.29 14.46
N ALA A 257 -17.28 -13.54 14.32
CA ALA A 257 -18.39 -14.14 15.06
C ALA A 257 -17.98 -14.45 16.52
N THR A 258 -17.83 -13.41 17.34
CA THR A 258 -17.32 -13.53 18.72
C THR A 258 -18.22 -14.36 19.64
N ASP A 259 -19.51 -14.46 19.31
CA ASP A 259 -20.54 -15.22 20.03
C ASP A 259 -20.42 -16.74 19.87
N VAL A 260 -19.66 -17.23 18.87
CA VAL A 260 -19.42 -18.68 18.68
C VAL A 260 -18.17 -19.20 19.40
N ALA A 261 -17.44 -18.34 20.13
CA ALA A 261 -16.23 -18.72 20.85
C ALA A 261 -16.38 -19.98 21.74
N PRO A 262 -17.48 -20.19 22.51
CA PRO A 262 -17.65 -21.41 23.29
C PRO A 262 -17.69 -22.70 22.46
N ILE A 263 -18.25 -22.62 21.24
CA ILE A 263 -18.30 -23.76 20.31
C ILE A 263 -16.89 -24.01 19.75
N LEU A 264 -16.17 -22.95 19.36
CA LEU A 264 -14.78 -23.07 18.89
C LEU A 264 -13.85 -23.66 19.96
N ILE A 265 -14.03 -23.31 21.24
CA ILE A 265 -13.26 -23.91 22.35
C ILE A 265 -13.51 -25.43 22.42
N SER A 266 -14.75 -25.86 22.21
CA SER A 266 -15.09 -27.29 22.19
C SER A 266 -14.44 -28.03 21.00
N LEU A 267 -14.32 -27.35 19.85
CA LEU A 267 -13.65 -27.88 18.66
C LEU A 267 -12.14 -28.03 18.79
N LEU A 268 -11.50 -27.45 19.82
CA LEU A 268 -10.07 -27.70 20.10
C LEU A 268 -9.78 -29.17 20.40
N ALA A 269 -10.81 -29.96 20.75
CA ALA A 269 -10.74 -31.40 20.97
C ALA A 269 -11.43 -32.21 19.85
N ASP A 270 -11.71 -31.60 18.70
CA ASP A 270 -12.32 -32.30 17.56
C ASP A 270 -11.42 -33.45 17.08
N PRO A 271 -11.95 -34.65 16.83
CA PRO A 271 -11.15 -35.78 16.35
C PRO A 271 -10.58 -35.54 14.95
N HIS A 272 -11.12 -34.60 14.17
CA HIS A 272 -10.57 -34.19 12.89
C HIS A 272 -9.57 -33.03 13.10
N PRO A 273 -8.26 -33.25 12.90
CA PRO A 273 -7.23 -32.28 13.30
C PRO A 273 -7.40 -30.89 12.68
N ASP A 274 -7.80 -30.82 11.41
CA ASP A 274 -7.93 -29.53 10.72
C ASP A 274 -9.07 -28.66 11.30
N ALA A 275 -10.13 -29.28 11.83
CA ALA A 275 -11.20 -28.55 12.50
C ALA A 275 -10.67 -27.92 13.80
N ALA A 276 -9.82 -28.64 14.55
CA ALA A 276 -9.18 -28.14 15.75
C ALA A 276 -8.16 -27.02 15.45
N TYR A 277 -7.37 -27.14 14.38
CA TYR A 277 -6.43 -26.10 13.94
C TYR A 277 -7.16 -24.81 13.54
N ARG A 278 -8.23 -24.91 12.75
CA ARG A 278 -9.05 -23.75 12.35
C ARG A 278 -9.80 -23.13 13.53
N ALA A 279 -10.25 -23.92 14.49
CA ALA A 279 -10.85 -23.40 15.72
C ALA A 279 -9.83 -22.62 16.57
N ALA A 280 -8.63 -23.17 16.76
CA ALA A 280 -7.54 -22.49 17.46
C ALA A 280 -7.14 -21.18 16.77
N GLN A 281 -6.97 -21.21 15.44
CA GLN A 281 -6.72 -20.01 14.63
C GLN A 281 -7.80 -18.95 14.85
N SER A 282 -9.08 -19.31 14.70
CA SER A 282 -10.17 -18.35 14.81
C SER A 282 -10.33 -17.78 16.21
N LEU A 283 -10.10 -18.58 17.27
CA LEU A 283 -10.06 -18.05 18.64
C LEU A 283 -8.97 -16.99 18.81
N LEU A 284 -7.76 -17.23 18.30
CA LEU A 284 -6.67 -16.26 18.34
C LEU A 284 -6.99 -14.99 17.55
N VAL A 285 -7.58 -15.13 16.35
CA VAL A 285 -8.04 -14.00 15.54
C VAL A 285 -9.11 -13.20 16.27
N LEU A 286 -10.14 -13.85 16.82
CA LEU A 286 -11.23 -13.19 17.54
C LEU A 286 -10.76 -12.51 18.84
N ALA A 287 -9.68 -13.02 19.45
CA ALA A 287 -9.05 -12.39 20.62
C ALA A 287 -8.16 -11.19 20.26
N ALA A 288 -7.70 -11.09 19.01
CA ALA A 288 -7.00 -9.91 18.52
C ALA A 288 -7.97 -8.75 18.26
N PRO A 289 -7.51 -7.49 18.38
CA PRO A 289 -8.32 -6.33 18.02
C PRO A 289 -8.75 -6.40 16.54
N PRO A 290 -9.93 -5.85 16.19
CA PRO A 290 -10.36 -5.79 14.80
C PRO A 290 -9.31 -5.10 13.91
N THR A 291 -9.10 -5.63 12.70
CA THR A 291 -8.29 -4.95 11.70
C THR A 291 -8.95 -3.63 11.31
N ALA A 292 -8.16 -2.57 11.20
CA ALA A 292 -8.68 -1.26 10.81
C ALA A 292 -9.33 -1.30 9.42
N ASP A 293 -10.36 -0.47 9.20
CA ASP A 293 -11.10 -0.45 7.93
C ASP A 293 -10.15 -0.19 6.74
N PRO A 294 -10.01 -1.16 5.82
CA PRO A 294 -9.11 -1.03 4.69
C PRO A 294 -9.60 -0.01 3.65
N ARG A 295 -10.83 0.51 3.78
CA ARG A 295 -11.42 1.55 2.92
C ARG A 295 -11.25 2.96 3.46
N GLN A 296 -10.77 3.12 4.69
CA GLN A 296 -10.56 4.41 5.32
C GLN A 296 -9.61 5.28 4.50
N ASP A 297 -9.94 6.56 4.34
CA ASP A 297 -9.00 7.61 3.93
C ASP A 297 -8.25 8.09 5.16
N ILE A 298 -6.95 7.81 5.21
CA ILE A 298 -6.08 8.25 6.30
C ILE A 298 -5.34 9.48 5.80
N SER A 299 -5.66 10.66 6.31
CA SER A 299 -4.98 11.92 5.94
C SER A 299 -4.62 12.71 7.18
N GLN A 300 -3.33 12.94 7.41
CA GLN A 300 -2.88 13.70 8.57
C GLN A 300 -1.57 14.43 8.32
N LEU A 301 -1.40 15.58 8.97
CA LEU A 301 -0.10 16.21 9.08
C LEU A 301 0.79 15.35 9.99
N THR A 302 1.95 14.96 9.45
CA THR A 302 2.92 14.11 10.15
C THR A 302 4.14 14.90 10.60
N PHE A 303 4.53 15.91 9.82
CA PHE A 303 5.59 16.85 10.17
C PHE A 303 5.02 18.26 10.21
N TYR A 304 5.05 18.86 11.40
CA TYR A 304 4.50 20.19 11.65
C TYR A 304 5.61 21.22 11.66
N ALA A 305 5.55 22.18 10.75
CA ALA A 305 6.47 23.30 10.72
C ALA A 305 6.39 24.15 11.99
N THR A 306 7.54 24.60 12.47
CA THR A 306 7.72 25.47 13.64
C THR A 306 8.52 26.71 13.23
N GLU A 307 8.78 27.63 14.16
CA GLU A 307 9.70 28.75 13.89
C GLU A 307 11.13 28.27 13.64
N LYS A 308 11.58 27.28 14.40
CA LYS A 308 12.91 26.69 14.25
C LYS A 308 13.03 25.86 12.98
N ASN A 309 11.96 25.18 12.58
CA ASN A 309 11.93 24.31 11.42
C ASN A 309 10.72 24.69 10.55
N PRO A 310 10.83 25.76 9.74
CA PRO A 310 9.67 26.35 9.05
C PRO A 310 9.19 25.55 7.84
N ARG A 311 9.95 24.53 7.42
CA ARG A 311 9.64 23.78 6.21
C ARG A 311 10.01 22.30 6.32
N TYR A 312 9.01 21.45 6.12
CA TYR A 312 9.13 20.00 5.93
C TYR A 312 8.57 19.63 4.55
N THR A 313 9.45 19.36 3.59
CA THR A 313 9.07 19.15 2.18
C THR A 313 9.83 17.98 1.56
N GLU A 314 9.47 17.65 0.32
CA GLU A 314 10.15 16.64 -0.51
C GLU A 314 10.29 15.26 0.17
N GLY A 315 9.16 14.66 0.55
CA GLY A 315 9.15 13.38 1.26
C GLY A 315 9.19 12.13 0.37
N SER A 316 9.53 10.99 0.94
CA SER A 316 9.39 9.67 0.29
C SER A 316 9.04 8.61 1.33
N ILE A 317 8.23 7.63 0.92
CA ILE A 317 7.71 6.57 1.79
C ILE A 317 8.05 5.22 1.19
N VAL A 318 8.49 4.28 2.04
CA VAL A 318 8.72 2.89 1.67
C VAL A 318 8.13 1.94 2.72
N ALA A 319 7.65 0.79 2.28
CA ALA A 319 7.28 -0.31 3.17
C ALA A 319 8.53 -1.14 3.55
N LEU A 320 8.66 -1.42 4.83
CA LEU A 320 9.66 -2.32 5.39
C LEU A 320 9.16 -3.77 5.31
N HIS A 321 10.07 -4.73 5.48
CA HIS A 321 9.72 -6.16 5.42
C HIS A 321 8.72 -6.58 6.51
N ASP A 322 8.76 -5.96 7.69
CA ASP A 322 7.77 -6.22 8.74
C ASP A 322 6.37 -5.62 8.46
N GLY A 323 6.20 -4.97 7.30
CA GLY A 323 4.97 -4.29 6.89
C GLY A 323 4.81 -2.87 7.44
N SER A 324 5.74 -2.41 8.28
CA SER A 324 5.76 -1.02 8.75
C SER A 324 6.14 -0.05 7.61
N LEU A 325 5.81 1.23 7.77
CA LEU A 325 6.13 2.29 6.82
C LEU A 325 7.26 3.15 7.38
N LEU A 326 8.29 3.41 6.58
CA LEU A 326 9.26 4.48 6.82
C LEU A 326 8.91 5.70 5.95
N PHE A 327 8.68 6.85 6.59
CA PHE A 327 8.44 8.13 5.93
C PHE A 327 9.60 9.09 6.20
N ALA A 328 10.40 9.37 5.17
CA ALA A 328 11.49 10.34 5.20
C ALA A 328 11.07 11.68 4.60
N VAL A 329 11.61 12.79 5.11
CA VAL A 329 11.33 14.16 4.67
C VAL A 329 12.56 15.06 4.83
N THR A 330 12.70 16.09 3.99
CA THR A 330 13.66 17.18 4.23
C THR A 330 13.14 18.07 5.37
N GLU A 331 13.95 18.26 6.42
CA GLU A 331 13.71 19.23 7.49
C GLU A 331 14.63 20.44 7.29
N PHE A 332 14.06 21.57 6.89
CA PHE A 332 14.77 22.85 6.82
C PHE A 332 14.83 23.52 8.19
N GLN A 333 15.91 24.26 8.43
CA GLN A 333 16.26 24.82 9.74
C GLN A 333 16.43 26.33 9.64
N ASN A 334 15.77 27.05 10.56
CA ASN A 334 15.78 28.50 10.77
C ASN A 334 15.27 29.38 9.62
N ASP A 335 15.19 28.86 8.40
CA ASP A 335 14.76 29.57 7.19
C ASP A 335 14.07 28.58 6.23
N ASP A 336 13.13 29.04 5.41
CA ASP A 336 12.31 28.22 4.50
C ASP A 336 12.78 28.21 3.04
N SER A 337 13.88 28.91 2.75
CA SER A 337 14.55 28.94 1.45
C SER A 337 15.03 27.57 1.00
N ASP A 338 15.03 27.34 -0.31
CA ASP A 338 15.65 26.16 -0.93
C ASP A 338 17.17 26.04 -0.62
N PHE A 339 17.81 27.11 -0.14
CA PHE A 339 19.24 27.16 0.20
C PHE A 339 19.49 27.15 1.72
N ALA A 340 18.44 27.14 2.54
CA ALA A 340 18.59 27.06 3.99
C ALA A 340 19.16 25.70 4.41
N GLN A 341 19.80 25.66 5.58
CA GLN A 341 20.35 24.44 6.16
C GLN A 341 19.23 23.41 6.32
N ALA A 342 19.49 22.17 5.90
CA ALA A 342 18.51 21.10 6.02
C ALA A 342 19.18 19.74 6.18
N GLN A 343 18.41 18.81 6.76
CA GLN A 343 18.76 17.41 6.94
C GLN A 343 17.59 16.51 6.53
N ILE A 344 17.82 15.22 6.35
CA ILE A 344 16.74 14.25 6.13
C ILE A 344 16.44 13.52 7.43
N ILE A 345 15.19 13.58 7.85
CA ILE A 345 14.68 12.86 9.03
C ILE A 345 13.62 11.84 8.60
N GLY A 346 13.39 10.83 9.43
CA GLY A 346 12.40 9.79 9.19
C GLY A 346 11.56 9.46 10.41
N ARG A 347 10.31 9.03 10.17
CA ARG A 347 9.41 8.43 11.16
C ARG A 347 8.94 7.06 10.67
N THR A 348 8.67 6.16 11.60
CA THR A 348 8.13 4.82 11.30
C THR A 348 6.69 4.70 11.78
N SER A 349 5.86 3.96 11.06
CA SER A 349 4.49 3.61 11.44
C SER A 349 4.26 2.10 11.30
N THR A 350 3.74 1.47 12.36
CA THR A 350 3.41 0.04 12.40
C THR A 350 1.92 -0.24 12.21
N ASP A 351 1.11 0.80 11.95
CA ASP A 351 -0.36 0.72 11.89
C ASP A 351 -0.95 1.31 10.59
N GLY A 352 -0.13 1.31 9.53
CA GLY A 352 -0.52 1.80 8.19
C GLY A 352 -0.58 3.32 8.09
N GLY A 353 0.18 4.03 8.94
CA GLY A 353 0.30 5.48 8.94
C GLY A 353 -0.75 6.20 9.78
N ARG A 354 -1.37 5.53 10.77
CA ARG A 354 -2.31 6.14 11.72
C ARG A 354 -1.59 6.79 12.90
N SER A 355 -0.52 6.17 13.38
CA SER A 355 0.42 6.74 14.33
C SER A 355 1.85 6.65 13.82
N TRP A 356 2.71 7.53 14.33
CA TRP A 356 4.09 7.68 13.89
C TRP A 356 5.04 7.82 15.07
N SER A 357 6.21 7.19 14.97
CA SER A 357 7.28 7.31 15.96
C SER A 357 7.79 8.75 16.08
N THR A 358 8.56 9.02 17.14
CA THR A 358 9.47 10.19 17.20
C THR A 358 10.41 10.19 15.99
N PRO A 359 10.73 11.36 15.40
CA PRO A 359 11.62 11.42 14.25
C PRO A 359 13.06 11.05 14.64
N ARG A 360 13.79 10.44 13.70
CA ARG A 360 15.24 10.22 13.76
C ARG A 360 15.92 10.79 12.52
N VAL A 361 17.18 11.22 12.65
CA VAL A 361 17.98 11.66 11.50
C VAL A 361 18.38 10.45 10.66
N LEU A 362 18.17 10.52 9.35
CA LEU A 362 18.60 9.52 8.37
C LEU A 362 19.85 9.99 7.60
N GLN A 363 19.92 11.29 7.31
CA GLN A 363 21.07 11.92 6.66
C GLN A 363 21.28 13.31 7.24
N GLU A 364 22.41 13.51 7.92
CA GLU A 364 22.86 14.82 8.38
C GLU A 364 23.26 15.71 7.19
N ASN A 365 23.31 17.02 7.44
CA ASN A 365 23.81 17.95 6.43
C ASN A 365 25.30 17.76 6.19
N THR A 366 25.65 17.20 5.04
CA THR A 366 27.03 17.08 4.55
C THR A 366 27.36 18.10 3.45
N GLY A 367 26.38 18.90 3.04
CA GLY A 367 26.55 19.92 2.01
C GLY A 367 26.99 21.26 2.57
N GLY A 368 27.58 22.09 1.72
CA GLY A 368 27.88 23.49 2.07
C GLY A 368 26.63 24.33 2.40
N MET A 369 25.47 23.92 1.88
CA MET A 369 24.17 24.53 2.16
C MET A 369 23.22 23.53 2.79
N ASN A 370 22.86 22.44 2.11
CA ASN A 370 21.90 21.47 2.65
C ASN A 370 22.01 20.07 2.03
N VAL A 371 21.27 19.14 2.64
CA VAL A 371 20.84 17.89 2.01
C VAL A 371 19.31 17.86 1.95
N MET A 372 18.74 17.41 0.82
CA MET A 372 17.30 17.50 0.57
C MET A 372 16.80 16.49 -0.47
N SER A 373 15.49 16.47 -0.72
CA SER A 373 14.83 15.76 -1.83
C SER A 373 15.07 14.25 -1.83
N VAL A 374 14.51 13.57 -0.83
CA VAL A 374 14.74 12.15 -0.62
C VAL A 374 13.94 11.26 -1.59
N THR A 375 14.55 10.16 -2.04
CA THR A 375 13.85 9.02 -2.65
C THR A 375 14.26 7.74 -1.92
N LEU A 376 13.29 6.99 -1.40
CA LEU A 376 13.50 5.66 -0.84
C LEU A 376 13.04 4.59 -1.83
N ARG A 377 13.90 3.63 -2.18
CA ARG A 377 13.55 2.54 -3.10
C ARG A 377 14.08 1.20 -2.60
N ARG A 378 13.20 0.21 -2.56
CA ARG A 378 13.61 -1.18 -2.45
C ARG A 378 14.04 -1.67 -3.82
N LEU A 379 15.25 -2.21 -3.89
CA LEU A 379 15.83 -2.75 -5.11
C LEU A 379 15.48 -4.23 -5.26
N SER A 380 15.65 -4.76 -6.46
CA SER A 380 15.41 -6.18 -6.79
C SER A 380 16.21 -7.17 -5.95
N ASN A 381 17.35 -6.77 -5.38
CA ASN A 381 18.14 -7.60 -4.46
C ASN A 381 17.68 -7.52 -3.00
N GLY A 382 16.60 -6.79 -2.70
CA GLY A 382 16.04 -6.61 -1.38
C GLY A 382 16.60 -5.43 -0.58
N ALA A 383 17.72 -4.84 -0.99
CA ALA A 383 18.31 -3.69 -0.30
C ALA A 383 17.44 -2.42 -0.43
N LEU A 384 17.50 -1.55 0.57
CA LEU A 384 16.89 -0.22 0.53
C LEU A 384 17.93 0.81 0.07
N ALA A 385 17.66 1.51 -1.03
CA ALA A 385 18.43 2.65 -1.50
C ALA A 385 17.77 3.96 -1.05
N MET A 386 18.55 4.84 -0.41
CA MET A 386 18.17 6.21 -0.08
C MET A 386 18.97 7.17 -0.96
N PHE A 387 18.28 7.82 -1.89
CA PHE A 387 18.83 8.89 -2.71
C PHE A 387 18.54 10.24 -2.07
N TYR A 388 19.50 11.16 -2.13
CA TYR A 388 19.34 12.52 -1.63
C TYR A 388 20.25 13.48 -2.38
N LEU A 389 19.81 14.72 -2.48
CA LEU A 389 20.62 15.81 -3.01
C LEU A 389 21.53 16.36 -1.92
N GLN A 390 22.76 16.69 -2.29
CA GLN A 390 23.68 17.52 -1.51
C GLN A 390 23.94 18.82 -2.26
N LYS A 391 23.57 19.94 -1.64
CA LYS A 391 23.73 21.29 -2.18
C LYS A 391 24.92 21.97 -1.52
N ASN A 392 25.88 22.40 -2.33
CA ASN A 392 27.05 23.13 -1.86
C ASN A 392 27.03 24.60 -2.31
N SER A 393 26.47 24.89 -3.49
CA SER A 393 26.37 26.24 -4.04
C SER A 393 25.29 26.35 -5.12
N HIS A 394 25.11 27.52 -5.71
CA HIS A 394 24.22 27.74 -6.86
C HIS A 394 24.64 27.01 -8.14
N SER A 395 25.88 26.52 -8.21
CA SER A 395 26.44 25.76 -9.34
C SER A 395 26.86 24.34 -8.98
N ASP A 396 26.60 23.90 -7.75
CA ASP A 396 26.99 22.58 -7.26
C ASP A 396 25.87 21.97 -6.41
N LEU A 397 25.10 21.12 -7.09
CA LEU A 397 24.04 20.29 -6.51
C LEU A 397 24.19 18.87 -7.08
N ARG A 398 24.51 17.92 -6.21
CA ARG A 398 24.77 16.52 -6.57
C ARG A 398 23.74 15.58 -5.98
N LEU A 399 23.37 14.53 -6.71
CA LEU A 399 22.64 13.42 -6.13
C LEU A 399 23.63 12.37 -5.61
N TRP A 400 23.33 11.84 -4.43
CA TRP A 400 24.03 10.74 -3.78
C TRP A 400 23.05 9.61 -3.49
N VAL A 401 23.56 8.39 -3.39
CA VAL A 401 22.80 7.22 -2.93
C VAL A 401 23.55 6.52 -1.80
N ARG A 402 22.82 6.05 -0.80
CA ARG A 402 23.31 5.12 0.24
C ARG A 402 22.41 3.90 0.29
N PHE A 403 22.98 2.76 0.64
CA PHE A 403 22.27 1.48 0.69
C PHE A 403 22.15 0.97 2.13
N SER A 404 21.03 0.32 2.43
CA SER A 404 20.75 -0.37 3.69
C SER A 404 20.36 -1.81 3.41
N ASN A 405 20.94 -2.73 4.18
CA ASN A 405 20.60 -4.15 4.20
C ASN A 405 19.92 -4.55 5.52
N ASP A 406 19.52 -3.57 6.33
CA ASP A 406 18.98 -3.73 7.68
C ASP A 406 17.71 -2.89 7.89
N GLU A 407 16.88 -2.78 6.83
CA GLU A 407 15.58 -2.09 6.86
C GLU A 407 15.69 -0.63 7.32
N ALA A 408 16.72 0.07 6.82
CA ALA A 408 17.06 1.45 7.14
C ALA A 408 17.43 1.67 8.63
N ALA A 409 17.83 0.63 9.36
CA ALA A 409 18.44 0.82 10.68
C ALA A 409 19.74 1.62 10.55
N SER A 410 20.54 1.31 9.52
CA SER A 410 21.73 2.08 9.12
C SER A 410 21.84 2.17 7.59
N PHE A 411 22.67 3.10 7.11
CA PHE A 411 22.98 3.27 5.70
C PHE A 411 24.50 3.25 5.51
N GLY A 412 24.98 2.55 4.49
CA GLY A 412 26.41 2.47 4.15
C GLY A 412 26.98 3.78 3.59
N GLU A 413 28.21 3.71 3.08
CA GLU A 413 28.90 4.87 2.49
C GLU A 413 28.16 5.43 1.27
N PRO A 414 28.22 6.76 1.04
CA PRO A 414 27.54 7.41 -0.07
C PRO A 414 28.26 7.18 -1.40
N VAL A 415 27.50 6.88 -2.45
CA VAL A 415 27.95 6.80 -3.84
C VAL A 415 27.42 8.01 -4.60
N GLN A 416 28.30 8.73 -5.30
CA GLN A 416 27.89 9.88 -6.10
C GLN A 416 27.17 9.41 -7.37
N VAL A 417 25.97 9.93 -7.61
CA VAL A 417 25.14 9.58 -8.77
C VAL A 417 25.36 10.56 -9.91
N THR A 418 25.26 11.86 -9.64
CA THR A 418 25.53 12.89 -10.66
C THR A 418 27.00 13.31 -10.58
N ASN A 419 27.80 12.77 -11.51
CA ASN A 419 29.26 12.81 -11.49
C ASN A 419 29.89 13.89 -12.41
N ASN A 420 29.09 14.67 -13.10
CA ASN A 420 29.53 15.80 -13.95
C ASN A 420 29.23 17.13 -13.25
N ASP A 421 29.94 18.22 -13.58
CA ASP A 421 29.74 19.57 -13.02
C ASP A 421 28.37 20.21 -13.29
N GLY A 422 27.87 20.95 -12.29
CA GLY A 422 26.63 21.71 -12.37
C GLY A 422 25.65 21.49 -11.22
N TYR A 423 24.46 22.05 -11.42
CA TYR A 423 23.33 22.04 -10.52
C TYR A 423 22.27 21.05 -11.02
N HIS A 424 22.24 19.84 -10.46
CA HIS A 424 21.38 18.74 -10.92
C HIS A 424 20.23 18.48 -9.94
N VAL A 425 19.04 18.95 -10.30
CA VAL A 425 17.82 18.77 -9.52
C VAL A 425 17.19 17.42 -9.81
N VAL A 426 16.99 16.63 -8.75
CA VAL A 426 16.18 15.41 -8.78
C VAL A 426 15.06 15.59 -7.76
N ASN A 427 13.83 15.59 -8.24
CA ASN A 427 12.67 15.78 -7.37
C ASN A 427 12.49 14.55 -6.43
N ASN A 428 11.77 14.71 -5.32
CA ASN A 428 11.57 13.63 -4.36
C ASN A 428 10.88 12.43 -5.01
N ASP A 429 11.17 11.24 -4.50
CA ASP A 429 10.49 10.02 -4.91
C ASP A 429 10.55 9.73 -6.44
N ARG A 430 11.58 10.17 -7.19
CA ARG A 430 11.60 10.06 -8.67
C ARG A 430 12.44 8.94 -9.26
N VAL A 431 13.34 8.35 -8.48
CA VAL A 431 14.19 7.24 -8.95
C VAL A 431 13.34 5.97 -9.12
N ILE A 432 13.53 5.25 -10.23
CA ILE A 432 12.85 3.98 -10.51
C ILE A 432 13.85 2.88 -10.87
N GLN A 433 13.44 1.62 -10.72
CA GLN A 433 14.11 0.47 -11.32
C GLN A 433 13.23 -0.04 -12.46
N LEU A 434 13.77 -0.13 -13.67
CA LEU A 434 13.09 -0.69 -14.83
C LEU A 434 12.98 -2.21 -14.70
N SER A 435 12.07 -2.82 -15.47
CA SER A 435 11.93 -4.27 -15.57
C SER A 435 13.21 -4.99 -15.99
N SER A 436 14.12 -4.31 -16.71
CA SER A 436 15.45 -4.80 -17.05
C SER A 436 16.44 -4.87 -15.87
N GLY A 437 16.07 -4.31 -14.71
CA GLY A 437 16.94 -4.17 -13.55
C GLY A 437 17.73 -2.86 -13.49
N ARG A 438 17.78 -2.10 -14.60
CA ARG A 438 18.43 -0.78 -14.67
C ARG A 438 17.78 0.22 -13.71
N LEU A 439 18.58 0.91 -12.92
CA LEU A 439 18.14 2.08 -12.15
C LEU A 439 18.15 3.32 -13.04
N LEU A 440 17.13 4.16 -12.92
CA LEU A 440 16.98 5.37 -13.72
C LEU A 440 16.64 6.57 -12.83
N VAL A 441 17.45 7.62 -12.96
CA VAL A 441 17.37 8.86 -12.17
C VAL A 441 17.06 10.01 -13.13
N PRO A 442 15.84 10.54 -13.15
CA PRO A 442 15.50 11.73 -13.94
C PRO A 442 16.01 13.00 -13.26
N ALA A 443 16.83 13.78 -13.96
CA ALA A 443 17.46 15.00 -13.45
C ALA A 443 17.22 16.20 -14.37
N ALA A 444 16.94 17.36 -13.80
CA ALA A 444 16.95 18.66 -14.48
C ALA A 444 18.24 19.39 -14.12
N SER A 445 18.99 19.84 -15.12
CA SER A 445 20.34 20.37 -14.94
C SER A 445 20.47 21.80 -15.46
N SER A 446 21.17 22.63 -14.69
CA SER A 446 21.70 23.93 -15.10
C SER A 446 23.16 24.02 -14.65
N ALA A 447 23.98 24.81 -15.34
CA ALA A 447 25.37 25.04 -14.92
C ALA A 447 25.45 25.84 -13.61
N ASP A 448 24.57 26.84 -13.45
CA ASP A 448 24.54 27.75 -12.30
C ASP A 448 23.14 28.38 -12.24
N VAL A 449 22.34 28.04 -11.23
CA VAL A 449 20.93 28.45 -11.14
C VAL A 449 20.77 29.94 -10.86
N GLN A 450 21.81 30.61 -10.34
CA GLN A 450 21.79 32.05 -10.08
C GLN A 450 22.11 32.84 -11.35
N LYS A 451 23.02 32.33 -12.20
CA LYS A 451 23.39 32.97 -13.48
C LYS A 451 22.45 32.61 -14.63
N SER A 452 21.97 31.37 -14.65
CA SER A 452 21.07 30.82 -15.66
C SER A 452 20.01 29.96 -15.00
N ASN A 453 18.79 30.46 -14.97
CA ASN A 453 17.65 29.75 -14.40
C ASN A 453 16.89 28.91 -15.46
N HIS A 454 17.63 28.38 -16.44
CA HIS A 454 17.15 27.54 -17.53
C HIS A 454 17.68 26.11 -17.35
N PHE A 455 16.79 25.12 -17.47
CA PHE A 455 17.08 23.71 -17.18
C PHE A 455 16.90 22.82 -18.40
N VAL A 456 17.77 21.83 -18.53
CA VAL A 456 17.59 20.71 -19.46
C VAL A 456 17.40 19.40 -18.69
N SER A 457 16.48 18.56 -19.13
CA SER A 457 16.19 17.28 -18.47
C SER A 457 16.92 16.13 -19.16
N HIS A 458 17.51 15.23 -18.39
CA HIS A 458 18.10 13.98 -18.86
C HIS A 458 18.01 12.93 -17.75
N CYS A 459 18.56 11.74 -17.99
CA CYS A 459 18.65 10.71 -16.96
C CYS A 459 20.09 10.30 -16.67
N TYR A 460 20.33 9.89 -15.42
CA TYR A 460 21.46 9.05 -15.06
C TYR A 460 20.96 7.62 -14.88
N TYR A 461 21.80 6.64 -15.16
CA TYR A 461 21.44 5.23 -15.03
C TYR A 461 22.56 4.40 -14.43
N SER A 462 22.17 3.27 -13.87
CA SER A 462 23.07 2.25 -13.33
C SER A 462 22.53 0.86 -13.68
N ASP A 463 23.42 0.00 -14.18
CA ASP A 463 23.14 -1.38 -14.55
C ASP A 463 23.72 -2.39 -13.54
N ASP A 464 24.29 -1.90 -12.43
CA ASP A 464 24.98 -2.68 -11.40
C ASP A 464 24.42 -2.41 -9.99
N LEU A 465 23.10 -2.23 -9.91
CA LEU A 465 22.35 -1.98 -8.67
C LEU A 465 22.79 -0.70 -7.92
N GLY A 466 23.30 0.29 -8.65
CA GLY A 466 23.65 1.61 -8.14
C GLY A 466 25.09 1.75 -7.66
N ALA A 467 25.95 0.77 -7.96
CA ALA A 467 27.37 0.82 -7.63
C ALA A 467 28.13 1.82 -8.51
N THR A 468 27.81 1.91 -9.81
CA THR A 468 28.35 2.91 -10.74
C THR A 468 27.25 3.59 -11.55
N TRP A 469 27.51 4.84 -11.98
CA TRP A 469 26.51 5.69 -12.62
C TRP A 469 27.04 6.34 -13.90
N GLN A 470 26.17 6.39 -14.91
CA GLN A 470 26.44 7.01 -16.21
C GLN A 470 25.36 8.04 -16.53
N GLN A 471 25.73 9.16 -17.14
CA GLN A 471 24.76 10.10 -17.70
C GLN A 471 24.29 9.60 -19.08
N GLY A 472 22.98 9.68 -19.34
CA GLY A 472 22.42 9.48 -20.66
C GLY A 472 22.99 10.46 -21.69
N ARG A 473 23.08 10.02 -22.96
CA ARG A 473 23.62 10.81 -24.06
C ARG A 473 22.68 11.92 -24.54
N GLY A 474 21.38 11.74 -24.38
CA GLY A 474 20.36 12.67 -24.83
C GLY A 474 19.81 13.55 -23.70
N GLN A 475 19.23 14.69 -24.09
CA GLN A 475 18.53 15.59 -23.19
C GLN A 475 17.25 16.10 -23.84
N VAL A 476 16.33 16.55 -23.00
CA VAL A 476 15.10 17.25 -23.38
C VAL A 476 15.23 18.70 -22.96
N ASP A 477 14.84 19.60 -23.86
CA ASP A 477 14.82 21.03 -23.64
C ASP A 477 13.46 21.62 -24.05
N ALA A 478 13.12 22.79 -23.52
CA ALA A 478 11.88 23.50 -23.76
C ALA A 478 12.08 25.02 -23.73
N ASP A 479 11.11 25.78 -24.23
CA ASP A 479 11.17 27.24 -24.14
C ASP A 479 11.11 27.74 -22.68
N LYS A 480 11.41 29.04 -22.49
CA LYS A 480 11.41 29.75 -21.20
C LYS A 480 12.47 29.21 -20.23
N ARG A 481 12.09 28.73 -19.05
CA ARG A 481 12.99 28.11 -18.06
C ARG A 481 13.41 26.68 -18.41
N GLY A 482 13.01 26.16 -19.57
CA GLY A 482 13.44 24.84 -20.01
C GLY A 482 12.61 23.68 -19.46
N ALA A 483 13.19 22.49 -19.55
CA ALA A 483 12.63 21.25 -19.05
C ALA A 483 13.03 21.06 -17.58
N MET A 484 12.06 21.14 -16.66
CA MET A 484 12.32 21.11 -15.21
C MET A 484 11.77 19.83 -14.56
N GLU A 485 12.37 19.47 -13.43
CA GLU A 485 11.91 18.45 -12.47
C GLU A 485 11.21 17.24 -13.10
N PRO A 486 11.93 16.48 -13.97
CA PRO A 486 11.34 15.38 -14.70
C PRO A 486 11.01 14.19 -13.80
N GLU A 487 10.11 13.35 -14.29
CA GLU A 487 9.79 12.04 -13.74
C GLU A 487 9.64 11.03 -14.87
N VAL A 488 9.93 9.77 -14.60
CA VAL A 488 9.89 8.70 -15.59
C VAL A 488 8.98 7.54 -15.17
N VAL A 489 8.37 6.89 -16.16
CA VAL A 489 7.64 5.63 -15.98
C VAL A 489 7.94 4.70 -17.16
N GLU A 490 8.11 3.42 -16.87
CA GLU A 490 8.22 2.37 -17.89
C GLU A 490 6.84 2.01 -18.44
N LEU A 491 6.72 2.01 -19.77
CA LEU A 491 5.52 1.64 -20.50
C LEU A 491 5.44 0.14 -20.75
N LYS A 492 4.24 -0.37 -21.04
CA LYS A 492 4.02 -1.81 -21.30
C LYS A 492 4.78 -2.34 -22.52
N ASP A 493 5.16 -1.46 -23.45
CA ASP A 493 5.94 -1.81 -24.64
C ASP A 493 7.47 -1.71 -24.43
N GLY A 494 7.92 -1.43 -23.20
CA GLY A 494 9.33 -1.31 -22.82
C GLY A 494 9.92 0.08 -23.01
N ARG A 495 9.21 1.02 -23.65
CA ARG A 495 9.65 2.42 -23.72
C ARG A 495 9.59 3.07 -22.35
N VAL A 496 10.39 4.10 -22.13
CA VAL A 496 10.30 4.97 -20.95
C VAL A 496 9.66 6.29 -21.34
N MET A 497 8.60 6.70 -20.64
CA MET A 497 8.01 8.03 -20.78
C MET A 497 8.54 8.95 -19.69
N MET A 498 9.13 10.09 -20.08
CA MET A 498 9.44 11.19 -19.18
C MET A 498 8.29 12.20 -19.20
N ILE A 499 7.80 12.60 -18.04
CA ILE A 499 6.95 13.79 -17.87
C ILE A 499 7.77 14.94 -17.29
N ILE A 500 7.43 16.17 -17.67
CA ILE A 500 8.29 17.34 -17.47
C ILE A 500 7.46 18.51 -16.95
N ARG A 501 7.93 19.15 -15.86
CA ARG A 501 7.41 20.44 -15.39
C ARG A 501 7.82 21.53 -16.37
N THR A 502 6.87 22.36 -16.80
CA THR A 502 7.14 23.45 -17.75
C THR A 502 6.46 24.76 -17.35
N GLN A 503 6.84 25.85 -18.02
CA GLN A 503 6.13 27.14 -17.99
C GLN A 503 5.20 27.32 -19.21
N LEU A 504 4.91 26.24 -19.93
CA LEU A 504 4.14 26.29 -21.18
C LEU A 504 2.64 26.11 -20.96
N GLY A 505 2.21 25.96 -19.70
CA GLY A 505 0.81 25.75 -19.33
C GLY A 505 0.34 24.30 -19.45
N PHE A 506 1.25 23.36 -19.65
CA PHE A 506 0.97 21.94 -19.74
C PHE A 506 2.14 21.11 -19.19
N ILE A 507 1.85 19.86 -18.82
CA ILE A 507 2.88 18.86 -18.52
C ILE A 507 3.51 18.41 -19.84
N GLY A 508 4.82 18.57 -19.98
CA GLY A 508 5.56 18.07 -21.14
C GLY A 508 5.73 16.56 -21.07
N LYS A 509 5.88 15.90 -22.22
CA LYS A 509 6.27 14.49 -22.32
C LYS A 509 7.33 14.24 -23.38
N SER A 510 8.20 13.27 -23.13
CA SER A 510 9.13 12.70 -24.11
C SER A 510 9.26 11.19 -23.89
N TYR A 511 9.72 10.46 -24.91
CA TYR A 511 9.90 9.02 -24.86
C TYR A 511 11.37 8.64 -25.12
N SER A 512 11.79 7.55 -24.49
CA SER A 512 13.05 6.87 -24.71
C SER A 512 12.79 5.41 -25.08
N ASP A 513 13.47 4.92 -26.11
CA ASP A 513 13.42 3.53 -26.58
C ASP A 513 14.64 2.70 -26.09
N ASP A 514 15.59 3.34 -25.40
CA ASP A 514 16.89 2.78 -25.00
C ASP A 514 17.14 2.85 -23.49
N GLY A 515 16.07 2.74 -22.70
CA GLY A 515 16.16 2.69 -21.23
C GLY A 515 16.62 4.00 -20.58
N GLY A 516 16.31 5.14 -21.21
CA GLY A 516 16.57 6.49 -20.69
C GLY A 516 17.88 7.13 -21.15
N GLU A 517 18.61 6.52 -22.09
CA GLU A 517 19.88 7.05 -22.59
C GLU A 517 19.68 8.19 -23.58
N THR A 518 18.67 8.10 -24.47
CA THR A 518 18.30 9.15 -25.42
C THR A 518 16.81 9.45 -25.36
N TRP A 519 16.43 10.65 -25.81
CA TRP A 519 15.07 11.17 -25.69
C TRP A 519 14.57 11.77 -26.99
N GLY A 520 13.32 11.47 -27.32
CA GLY A 520 12.60 12.09 -28.43
C GLY A 520 12.26 13.56 -28.18
N LYS A 521 11.63 14.19 -29.18
CA LYS A 521 11.15 15.57 -29.06
C LYS A 521 10.07 15.69 -27.99
N MET A 522 10.17 16.73 -27.15
CA MET A 522 9.12 17.04 -26.18
C MET A 522 7.82 17.44 -26.88
N THR A 523 6.71 16.87 -26.41
CA THR A 523 5.34 17.25 -26.80
C THR A 523 4.49 17.47 -25.54
N SER A 524 3.24 17.93 -25.70
CA SER A 524 2.32 18.04 -24.56
C SER A 524 1.78 16.67 -24.15
N LEU A 525 1.62 16.44 -22.84
CA LEU A 525 0.90 15.30 -22.29
C LEU A 525 -0.62 15.38 -22.54
N GLY A 526 -1.11 16.52 -23.04
CA GLY A 526 -2.56 16.80 -23.15
C GLY A 526 -3.20 17.22 -21.83
N VAL A 527 -2.38 17.51 -20.81
CA VAL A 527 -2.81 17.90 -19.46
C VAL A 527 -2.34 19.32 -19.16
N GLN A 528 -3.29 20.19 -18.86
CA GLN A 528 -3.04 21.55 -18.41
C GLN A 528 -2.48 21.55 -16.98
N ALA A 529 -1.43 22.34 -16.75
CA ALA A 529 -0.75 22.39 -15.45
C ALA A 529 -0.01 23.73 -15.24
N PRO A 530 0.20 24.14 -13.98
CA PRO A 530 1.05 25.27 -13.65
C PRO A 530 2.51 24.84 -13.66
N GLU A 531 3.41 25.74 -13.29
CA GLU A 531 4.82 25.41 -13.10
C GLU A 531 5.01 24.71 -11.74
N ALA A 532 4.51 23.48 -11.65
CA ALA A 532 4.58 22.59 -10.50
C ALA A 532 4.94 21.15 -10.94
N PRO A 533 5.66 20.38 -10.11
CA PRO A 533 5.91 18.97 -10.39
C PRO A 533 4.61 18.16 -10.36
N ALA A 534 4.51 17.18 -11.27
CA ALA A 534 3.47 16.16 -11.28
C ALA A 534 4.05 14.81 -10.86
N THR A 535 3.20 13.87 -10.46
CA THR A 535 3.58 12.50 -10.04
C THR A 535 2.88 11.47 -10.91
N LEU A 536 3.62 10.48 -11.40
CA LEU A 536 3.12 9.46 -12.31
C LEU A 536 3.54 8.05 -11.86
N ARG A 537 2.56 7.17 -11.65
CA ARG A 537 2.82 5.78 -11.23
C ARG A 537 1.91 4.80 -11.96
N ARG A 538 2.42 3.60 -12.20
CA ARG A 538 1.59 2.47 -12.62
C ARG A 538 0.91 1.84 -11.41
N ILE A 539 -0.40 1.66 -11.44
CA ILE A 539 -1.15 0.95 -10.40
C ILE A 539 -0.93 -0.56 -10.60
N PRO A 540 -0.32 -1.29 -9.63
CA PRO A 540 -0.04 -2.72 -9.80
C PRO A 540 -1.30 -3.56 -10.00
N ALA A 541 -2.44 -3.22 -9.39
CA ALA A 541 -3.64 -4.04 -9.54
C ALA A 541 -4.25 -3.98 -10.95
N THR A 542 -4.12 -2.88 -11.68
CA THR A 542 -4.80 -2.68 -12.99
C THR A 542 -3.83 -2.57 -14.16
N GLY A 543 -2.59 -2.14 -13.89
CA GLY A 543 -1.64 -1.77 -14.92
C GLY A 543 -1.93 -0.41 -15.56
N ASP A 544 -2.88 0.37 -15.02
CA ASP A 544 -3.19 1.73 -15.47
C ASP A 544 -2.16 2.73 -14.92
N LEU A 545 -2.05 3.90 -15.57
CA LEU A 545 -1.24 5.00 -15.08
C LEU A 545 -2.08 5.95 -14.22
N LEU A 546 -1.58 6.31 -13.04
CA LEU A 546 -2.12 7.30 -12.12
C LEU A 546 -1.27 8.56 -12.17
N LEU A 547 -1.88 9.67 -12.57
CA LEU A 547 -1.31 11.01 -12.53
C LEU A 547 -1.87 11.78 -11.34
N VAL A 548 -1.00 12.35 -10.52
CA VAL A 548 -1.34 13.32 -9.48
C VAL A 548 -0.64 14.64 -9.79
N TRP A 549 -1.41 15.72 -9.94
CA TRP A 549 -0.86 17.03 -10.30
C TRP A 549 -1.72 18.16 -9.78
N ASN A 550 -1.19 19.38 -9.82
CA ASN A 550 -2.00 20.58 -9.57
C ASN A 550 -2.81 20.93 -10.81
N ASN A 551 -4.12 20.73 -10.76
CA ASN A 551 -5.00 21.00 -11.90
C ASN A 551 -5.42 22.47 -11.93
N THR A 552 -4.42 23.35 -12.01
CA THR A 552 -4.62 24.79 -12.14
C THR A 552 -3.70 25.37 -13.17
N TYR A 553 -4.26 26.14 -14.10
CA TYR A 553 -3.46 27.04 -14.90
C TYR A 553 -4.35 28.18 -15.34
N ASN A 554 -3.85 29.40 -15.18
CA ASN A 554 -4.54 30.60 -15.59
C ASN A 554 -3.60 31.40 -16.51
N ALA A 555 -3.96 31.46 -17.79
CA ALA A 555 -3.18 32.15 -18.80
C ALA A 555 -2.99 33.63 -18.42
N GLY A 556 -1.75 34.12 -18.52
CA GLY A 556 -1.41 35.51 -18.18
C GLY A 556 -1.16 35.78 -16.69
N THR A 557 -1.39 34.81 -15.80
CA THR A 557 -0.94 34.89 -14.40
C THR A 557 0.48 34.33 -14.24
N GLY A 558 1.18 34.73 -13.17
CA GLY A 558 2.51 34.21 -12.87
C GLY A 558 2.48 32.69 -12.64
N HIS A 559 3.37 31.95 -13.29
CA HIS A 559 3.36 30.47 -13.31
C HIS A 559 3.55 29.80 -11.94
N GLY A 560 4.05 30.53 -10.94
CA GLY A 560 4.21 30.07 -9.56
C GLY A 560 2.95 30.16 -8.68
N GLY A 561 1.77 30.49 -9.25
CA GLY A 561 0.51 30.70 -8.53
C GLY A 561 0.01 29.53 -7.66
N THR A 562 -1.20 29.64 -7.10
CA THR A 562 -1.73 28.69 -6.10
C THR A 562 -1.81 27.26 -6.66
N ARG A 563 -1.12 26.33 -5.98
CA ARG A 563 -1.07 24.91 -6.34
C ARG A 563 -2.22 24.14 -5.68
N THR A 564 -3.45 24.45 -6.09
CA THR A 564 -4.69 23.84 -5.59
C THR A 564 -5.80 23.96 -6.64
N PRO A 565 -6.57 22.90 -6.97
CA PRO A 565 -6.59 21.61 -6.29
C PRO A 565 -5.38 20.73 -6.63
N LEU A 566 -5.12 19.76 -5.75
CA LEU A 566 -4.29 18.59 -6.05
C LEU A 566 -5.21 17.49 -6.58
N THR A 567 -5.08 17.14 -7.85
CA THR A 567 -6.03 16.31 -8.60
C THR A 567 -5.40 14.98 -9.00
N ALA A 568 -6.21 13.93 -9.05
CA ALA A 568 -5.84 12.62 -9.56
C ALA A 568 -6.57 12.31 -10.89
N ALA A 569 -5.89 11.64 -11.81
CA ALA A 569 -6.45 11.10 -13.05
C ALA A 569 -5.85 9.75 -13.41
N ILE A 570 -6.63 8.94 -14.13
CA ILE A 570 -6.23 7.63 -14.63
C ILE A 570 -6.11 7.66 -16.15
N SER A 571 -5.07 7.02 -16.67
CA SER A 571 -4.95 6.64 -18.06
C SER A 571 -4.90 5.11 -18.19
N ARG A 572 -5.78 4.58 -19.05
CA ARG A 572 -5.87 3.14 -19.37
C ARG A 572 -5.13 2.79 -20.67
N ASP A 573 -4.54 3.78 -21.32
CA ASP A 573 -3.97 3.72 -22.67
C ASP A 573 -2.54 4.32 -22.73
N GLU A 574 -1.75 4.05 -21.69
CA GLU A 574 -0.32 4.42 -21.60
C GLU A 574 -0.06 5.94 -21.77
N GLY A 575 -0.98 6.77 -21.26
CA GLY A 575 -0.87 8.23 -21.22
C GLY A 575 -1.38 8.94 -22.48
N ALA A 576 -2.15 8.26 -23.33
CA ALA A 576 -2.77 8.88 -24.51
C ALA A 576 -4.03 9.69 -24.13
N THR A 577 -4.86 9.19 -23.21
CA THR A 577 -6.01 9.90 -22.65
C THR A 577 -6.04 9.85 -21.12
N TRP A 578 -6.65 10.87 -20.51
CA TRP A 578 -6.70 11.05 -19.06
C TRP A 578 -8.13 11.28 -18.59
N GLN A 579 -8.58 10.46 -17.64
CA GLN A 579 -9.86 10.63 -16.97
C GLN A 579 -9.62 11.17 -15.55
N VAL A 580 -10.07 12.39 -15.27
CA VAL A 580 -10.05 12.96 -13.91
C VAL A 580 -10.97 12.13 -13.01
N VAL A 581 -10.44 11.69 -11.86
CA VAL A 581 -11.20 10.87 -10.91
C VAL A 581 -11.65 11.66 -9.68
N GLY A 582 -10.89 12.69 -9.29
CA GLY A 582 -11.24 13.56 -8.17
C GLY A 582 -10.06 14.37 -7.65
N ASN A 583 -10.35 15.26 -6.70
CA ASN A 583 -9.34 16.03 -6.01
C ASN A 583 -8.95 15.34 -4.71
N LEU A 584 -7.65 15.20 -4.48
CA LEU A 584 -7.10 14.87 -3.18
C LEU A 584 -7.27 16.07 -2.25
N GLU A 585 -6.94 17.27 -2.72
CA GLU A 585 -7.08 18.50 -1.95
C GLU A 585 -7.75 19.57 -2.79
N SER A 586 -8.67 20.35 -2.20
CA SER A 586 -9.42 21.39 -2.92
C SER A 586 -9.48 22.73 -2.19
N ASN A 587 -8.79 22.89 -1.06
CA ASN A 587 -8.85 24.15 -0.30
C ASN A 587 -8.18 25.28 -1.10
N PRO A 588 -8.90 26.35 -1.49
CA PRO A 588 -8.36 27.43 -2.32
C PRO A 588 -7.39 28.36 -1.57
N GLN A 589 -7.38 28.30 -0.23
CA GLN A 589 -6.49 29.10 0.63
C GLN A 589 -5.18 28.37 0.95
N ARG A 590 -4.99 27.16 0.40
CA ARG A 590 -3.81 26.33 0.63
C ARG A 590 -3.15 25.96 -0.69
N THR A 591 -1.87 25.62 -0.60
CA THR A 591 -1.04 25.16 -1.70
C THR A 591 -0.49 23.79 -1.34
N PHE A 592 -0.49 22.86 -2.30
CA PHE A 592 -0.04 21.49 -2.12
C PHE A 592 0.87 21.08 -3.27
N ALA A 593 2.01 20.44 -3.01
CA ALA A 593 2.86 19.92 -4.08
C ALA A 593 3.88 18.87 -3.58
N TYR A 594 4.73 18.41 -4.51
CA TYR A 594 5.82 17.45 -4.27
C TYR A 594 5.30 16.11 -3.74
N THR A 595 4.31 15.58 -4.43
CA THR A 595 3.71 14.29 -4.09
C THR A 595 4.73 13.16 -4.25
N SER A 596 4.87 12.34 -3.22
CA SER A 596 5.40 10.98 -3.31
C SER A 596 4.24 10.01 -3.44
N LEU A 597 4.46 8.88 -4.09
CA LEU A 597 3.41 7.87 -4.27
C LEU A 597 4.03 6.48 -4.42
N THR A 598 3.60 5.58 -3.55
CA THR A 598 3.87 4.14 -3.61
C THR A 598 2.58 3.35 -3.35
N PHE A 599 2.57 2.07 -3.71
CA PHE A 599 1.46 1.17 -3.43
C PHE A 599 1.87 0.14 -2.39
N VAL A 600 1.09 0.02 -1.32
CA VAL A 600 1.30 -0.96 -0.25
C VAL A 600 0.01 -1.76 -0.09
N GLY A 601 0.06 -3.04 -0.48
CA GLY A 601 -1.11 -3.90 -0.56
C GLY A 601 -2.21 -3.30 -1.44
N GLN A 602 -3.35 -2.97 -0.84
CA GLN A 602 -4.52 -2.41 -1.52
C GLN A 602 -4.60 -0.87 -1.47
N ARG A 603 -3.51 -0.20 -1.10
CA ARG A 603 -3.52 1.24 -0.77
C ARG A 603 -2.49 2.01 -1.57
N ALA A 604 -2.89 3.19 -2.05
CA ALA A 604 -1.97 4.23 -2.49
C ALA A 604 -1.51 5.01 -1.26
N VAL A 605 -0.21 5.03 -1.02
CA VAL A 605 0.45 5.68 0.12
C VAL A 605 1.26 6.85 -0.41
N MET A 606 1.00 8.05 0.11
CA MET A 606 1.48 9.30 -0.42
C MET A 606 1.97 10.24 0.68
N SER A 607 2.90 11.11 0.32
CA SER A 607 3.18 12.33 1.06
C SER A 607 3.12 13.54 0.15
N TYR A 608 2.79 14.70 0.68
CA TYR A 608 2.93 15.98 -0.02
C TYR A 608 3.00 17.09 1.02
N TRP A 609 3.62 18.21 0.68
CA TRP A 609 3.61 19.35 1.59
C TRP A 609 2.34 20.19 1.40
N GLU A 610 1.94 20.88 2.46
CA GLU A 610 0.90 21.89 2.43
C GLU A 610 1.38 23.19 3.09
N SER A 611 0.97 24.32 2.52
CA SER A 611 1.23 25.67 3.06
C SER A 611 0.00 26.57 2.86
N GLY A 612 -0.19 27.54 3.76
CA GLY A 612 -1.30 28.50 3.76
C GLY A 612 -1.43 29.24 5.10
N GLU A 613 -2.55 29.94 5.30
CA GLU A 613 -2.88 30.62 6.55
C GLU A 613 -2.82 29.68 7.78
N PRO A 614 -2.37 30.15 8.97
CA PRO A 614 -2.11 31.56 9.32
C PRO A 614 -0.66 32.05 9.14
N ASN A 615 0.30 31.17 8.80
CA ASN A 615 1.73 31.53 8.86
C ASN A 615 2.53 31.18 7.59
N GLY A 616 1.91 30.58 6.57
CA GLY A 616 2.56 30.24 5.31
C GLY A 616 3.65 29.16 5.40
N ARG A 617 3.83 28.52 6.57
CA ARG A 617 4.86 27.49 6.76
C ARG A 617 4.49 26.20 6.01
N TYR A 618 5.50 25.38 5.73
CA TYR A 618 5.33 24.17 4.93
C TYR A 618 5.30 22.93 5.83
N HIS A 619 4.11 22.40 6.03
CA HIS A 619 3.89 21.15 6.75
C HIS A 619 3.97 19.97 5.78
N CYS A 620 4.33 18.78 6.27
CA CYS A 620 4.30 17.57 5.45
C CYS A 620 3.16 16.65 5.88
N ARG A 621 2.28 16.34 4.92
CA ARG A 621 1.11 15.48 5.10
C ARG A 621 1.44 14.06 4.65
N PHE A 622 1.00 13.09 5.44
CA PHE A 622 0.83 11.72 5.02
C PHE A 622 -0.61 11.50 4.57
N ARG A 623 -0.79 10.74 3.48
CA ARG A 623 -2.09 10.23 3.10
C ARG A 623 -2.02 8.79 2.61
N SER A 624 -3.00 7.99 3.00
CA SER A 624 -3.19 6.64 2.49
C SER A 624 -4.64 6.44 2.08
N LEU A 625 -4.87 6.05 0.83
CA LEU A 625 -6.19 5.83 0.22
C LEU A 625 -6.32 4.41 -0.31
N PRO A 626 -7.50 3.78 -0.25
CA PRO A 626 -7.72 2.53 -0.98
C PRO A 626 -7.60 2.77 -2.48
N VAL A 627 -6.97 1.84 -3.22
CA VAL A 627 -6.83 1.92 -4.69
C VAL A 627 -8.18 2.05 -5.39
N SER A 628 -9.22 1.43 -4.84
CA SER A 628 -10.59 1.56 -5.35
C SER A 628 -11.13 2.99 -5.37
N TRP A 629 -10.55 3.92 -4.60
CA TRP A 629 -10.90 5.34 -4.64
C TRP A 629 -10.73 5.94 -6.05
N PHE A 630 -9.69 5.53 -6.78
CA PHE A 630 -9.41 6.02 -8.14
C PHE A 630 -10.31 5.41 -9.23
N TYR A 631 -11.20 4.48 -8.87
CA TYR A 631 -12.12 3.81 -9.81
C TYR A 631 -13.59 3.99 -9.42
N ARG A 632 -13.88 4.87 -8.47
CA ARG A 632 -15.26 5.22 -8.13
C ARG A 632 -15.88 5.95 -9.31
N THR A 633 -17.15 5.67 -9.59
CA THR A 633 -17.96 6.54 -10.42
C THR A 633 -17.97 7.91 -9.75
N PRO A 634 -17.72 9.03 -10.47
CA PRO A 634 -17.85 10.34 -9.89
C PRO A 634 -19.24 10.46 -9.29
N SER A 635 -19.34 10.51 -7.97
CA SER A 635 -20.52 11.09 -7.34
C SER A 635 -20.61 12.52 -7.88
N GLY A 636 -21.83 13.01 -8.14
CA GLY A 636 -22.05 14.42 -8.46
C GLY A 636 -21.39 15.35 -7.42
N PRO A 637 -21.41 16.68 -7.65
CA PRO A 637 -20.70 17.63 -6.80
C PRO A 637 -20.93 17.36 -5.31
N ASP A 638 -19.80 17.30 -4.61
CA ASP A 638 -19.53 16.87 -3.24
C ASP A 638 -20.56 17.32 -2.17
N ASP A 639 -21.39 16.39 -1.67
CA ASP A 639 -22.30 16.61 -0.53
C ASP A 639 -21.57 16.64 0.83
N SER A 640 -20.24 16.44 0.88
CA SER A 640 -19.48 16.47 2.14
C SER A 640 -19.28 17.89 2.72
N GLN A 641 -19.80 18.94 2.07
CA GLN A 641 -19.77 20.31 2.59
C GLN A 641 -20.93 20.70 3.53
N THR A 642 -21.87 19.80 3.87
CA THR A 642 -23.06 20.20 4.66
C THR A 642 -23.03 19.93 6.17
N SER A 643 -21.97 19.35 6.74
CA SER A 643 -21.95 19.04 8.20
C SER A 643 -21.20 20.04 9.10
N ALA A 644 -20.60 21.10 8.57
CA ALA A 644 -19.82 22.07 9.38
C ALA A 644 -20.57 23.37 9.77
N ASN A 645 -21.78 23.64 9.24
CA ASN A 645 -22.49 24.91 9.48
C ASN A 645 -23.90 24.74 10.09
N ARG A 646 -24.01 24.02 11.22
CA ARG A 646 -25.14 24.20 12.16
C ARG A 646 -24.68 24.04 13.59
N LYS A 647 -24.31 25.16 14.21
CA LYS A 647 -24.52 25.52 15.62
C LYS A 647 -24.17 27.01 15.75
N GLU A 648 -25.17 27.85 15.48
CA GLU A 648 -25.38 29.08 16.26
C GLU A 648 -26.34 28.74 17.41
#